data_AF-A0A1Z5TKV5-F1
#
_entry.id   AF-A0A1Z5TKV5-F1
#
_cell.length_a   1.000
_cell.length_b   1.000
_cell.length_c   1.000
_cell.angle_alpha   90.00
_cell.angle_beta   90.00
_cell.angle_gamma   90.00
#
_symmetry.space_group_name_H-M   'P 1'
#
loop_
_entity.id
_entity.type
_entity.pdbx_description
1 polymer ?
#
loop_
_entity_poly.entity_id
_entity_poly.type
_entity_poly.pdbx_seq_one_letter_code
_entity_poly.pdbx_strand_id
1 'polypeptide(L)'
;MTKPKESGDEDNGIALAAAETKHELPEPAESENYRHGEETAAGAFFSLFRGGLIAPSDTTYDAILHCLTADTLEQRDELTKQWRDHKLEELNFIGVVGALLAGCLTSTGSWPTVLQNGQNSPWTVRTCWYTGIVFALFAVLTAAQQSIRLHRLSAHKDSLKNIRHYMGCKVRDSEGVSRIKPRRFQVYGWQASIMFLTLSVAALIIGMCILIWSSTQFGLNELRCIVRDDLSLYGTIIVSAKYSPRENYEDETLRKALTRALKQCIAEHPVLSTVVLDNDTGQPQLAQVSRMAIDDHLVTLGAESLLAARDGETAALLRYAHNDRIPDLSTRPPWRAYVSLLRSPQQRSTELLVGFSYSHAIADGKSGLLFHQSFRQAMDQMHKLPYDDESSFFPPSAAELFPPLERAASLNISWAFLLAPLIGEYCPPTLRRIFGTSSDSSEECWRGARTRPPMPGRSRPIETSLVHRQVIRANVDKVLSLCRPHEAKLTGLLIVLTSRALAYALQARKEKFTSFKAETALDLRKCIPEAKASMGNMASAVEDTVQIDEGGQVGNLSDREWETAKNITLHLQQASGTLSDQPVGLLRYLSDFKGWTLKKATQQPDCSFSVSNVGTFEDSEPHGSAAVKLTDMSFSQSADGTGAPFNLNLASAKSDGTLNMVTTWWPGMLGVKDEGRFMDDVSDRIVEELKAM
;
A
#
# COMPACT_ATOMS: atom_id res chain seq x y z
N MET A 1 -55.68 2.16 -82.16
CA MET A 1 -55.18 0.94 -82.82
C MET A 1 -55.04 -0.17 -81.79
N THR A 2 -55.90 -1.19 -81.95
CA THR A 2 -55.69 -2.63 -81.67
C THR A 2 -55.48 -3.14 -80.23
N LYS A 3 -56.59 -3.22 -79.46
CA LYS A 3 -57.27 -4.43 -78.89
C LYS A 3 -56.55 -5.82 -78.91
N PRO A 4 -56.98 -6.81 -78.11
CA PRO A 4 -57.28 -6.84 -76.66
C PRO A 4 -56.94 -8.22 -75.98
N LYS A 5 -57.38 -8.40 -74.73
CA LYS A 5 -57.74 -9.65 -73.99
C LYS A 5 -57.81 -10.96 -74.80
N GLU A 6 -57.34 -12.07 -74.21
CA GLU A 6 -58.21 -13.15 -73.68
C GLU A 6 -57.43 -14.22 -72.90
N SER A 7 -58.07 -14.68 -71.84
CA SER A 7 -57.80 -15.85 -71.00
C SER A 7 -58.23 -17.13 -71.71
N GLY A 8 -57.53 -18.25 -71.47
CA GLY A 8 -58.04 -19.57 -71.86
C GLY A 8 -57.09 -20.72 -71.56
N ASP A 9 -57.47 -21.45 -70.50
CA ASP A 9 -57.32 -22.88 -70.23
C ASP A 9 -55.95 -23.59 -70.17
N GLU A 10 -55.81 -24.22 -69.01
CA GLU A 10 -54.97 -25.35 -68.64
C GLU A 10 -55.22 -26.56 -69.55
N ASP A 11 -54.14 -27.25 -69.96
CA ASP A 11 -54.09 -28.69 -69.74
C ASP A 11 -52.63 -29.21 -69.62
N ASN A 12 -52.47 -30.02 -68.58
CA ASN A 12 -51.49 -31.05 -68.25
C ASN A 12 -50.12 -31.17 -68.95
N GLY A 13 -49.09 -31.33 -68.11
CA GLY A 13 -47.80 -31.92 -68.49
C GLY A 13 -46.83 -32.08 -67.32
N ILE A 14 -46.92 -33.21 -66.62
CA ILE A 14 -45.98 -33.67 -65.57
C ILE A 14 -44.69 -34.19 -66.23
N ALA A 15 -43.49 -33.77 -65.77
CA ALA A 15 -42.36 -34.67 -65.48
C ALA A 15 -41.06 -33.96 -64.97
N LEU A 16 -40.61 -34.46 -63.81
CA LEU A 16 -39.24 -34.78 -63.37
C LEU A 16 -38.16 -33.72 -63.08
N ALA A 17 -37.73 -33.80 -61.81
CA ALA A 17 -36.36 -34.03 -61.31
C ALA A 17 -35.39 -32.84 -61.05
N ALA A 18 -35.22 -32.61 -59.74
CA ALA A 18 -33.98 -32.45 -58.96
C ALA A 18 -32.87 -31.49 -59.43
N ALA A 19 -32.66 -30.44 -58.63
CA ALA A 19 -31.32 -29.92 -58.30
C ALA A 19 -31.36 -29.22 -56.93
N GLU A 20 -30.49 -29.64 -56.02
CA GLU A 20 -30.23 -29.02 -54.72
C GLU A 20 -29.67 -27.59 -54.90
N THR A 21 -30.08 -26.67 -54.02
CA THR A 21 -29.34 -25.42 -53.77
C THR A 21 -29.41 -25.06 -52.30
N LYS A 22 -28.25 -25.03 -51.65
CA LYS A 22 -28.01 -24.45 -50.34
C LYS A 22 -28.31 -22.94 -50.40
N HIS A 23 -29.00 -22.40 -49.40
CA HIS A 23 -29.03 -20.96 -49.16
C HIS A 23 -28.68 -20.67 -47.70
N GLU A 24 -27.64 -19.85 -47.55
CA GLU A 24 -27.05 -19.35 -46.31
C GLU A 24 -28.02 -18.44 -45.52
N LEU A 25 -27.87 -18.46 -44.19
CA LEU A 25 -28.56 -17.58 -43.25
C LEU A 25 -27.97 -16.16 -43.32
N PRO A 26 -28.79 -15.09 -43.22
CA PRO A 26 -28.26 -13.72 -43.18
C PRO A 26 -27.77 -13.35 -41.77
N GLU A 27 -26.63 -12.66 -41.70
CA GLU A 27 -26.11 -12.01 -40.48
C GLU A 27 -27.05 -10.91 -39.96
N PRO A 28 -27.12 -10.65 -38.64
CA PRO A 28 -27.92 -9.58 -38.10
C PRO A 28 -27.22 -8.22 -38.22
N ALA A 29 -28.00 -7.22 -38.61
CA ALA A 29 -27.59 -5.84 -38.79
C ALA A 29 -27.23 -5.12 -37.47
N GLU A 30 -26.23 -4.24 -37.55
CA GLU A 30 -25.87 -3.25 -36.54
C GLU A 30 -27.04 -2.31 -36.24
N SER A 31 -27.23 -1.96 -34.95
CA SER A 31 -27.98 -0.78 -34.55
C SER A 31 -27.20 0.01 -33.51
N GLU A 32 -27.00 1.29 -33.84
CA GLU A 32 -26.20 2.27 -33.12
C GLU A 32 -26.88 2.85 -31.86
N ASN A 33 -26.00 3.38 -31.00
CA ASN A 33 -26.17 4.52 -30.09
C ASN A 33 -26.93 4.32 -28.76
N TYR A 34 -26.17 3.94 -27.73
CA TYR A 34 -26.42 4.37 -26.35
C TYR A 34 -25.31 5.32 -25.87
N ARG A 35 -25.72 6.51 -25.43
CA ARG A 35 -24.89 7.58 -24.88
C ARG A 35 -24.11 7.11 -23.66
N HIS A 36 -22.80 7.40 -23.64
CA HIS A 36 -21.95 7.34 -22.46
C HIS A 36 -22.45 8.29 -21.36
N GLY A 37 -22.91 7.72 -20.26
CA GLY A 37 -22.93 8.36 -18.94
C GLY A 37 -21.94 7.61 -18.05
N GLU A 38 -21.15 8.35 -17.27
CA GLU A 38 -20.13 7.82 -16.34
C GLU A 38 -20.64 6.64 -15.52
N GLU A 39 -20.14 5.44 -15.82
CA GLU A 39 -20.41 4.25 -15.01
C GLU A 39 -19.59 4.32 -13.73
N THR A 40 -20.26 4.50 -12.60
CA THR A 40 -19.67 4.23 -11.29
C THR A 40 -19.33 2.73 -11.18
N ALA A 41 -18.25 2.38 -10.47
CA ALA A 41 -17.80 0.99 -10.30
C ALA A 41 -18.89 0.04 -9.76
N ALA A 42 -19.87 0.57 -9.02
CA ALA A 42 -21.06 -0.16 -8.62
C ALA A 42 -21.91 -0.58 -9.83
N GLY A 43 -22.09 0.29 -10.82
CA GLY A 43 -22.83 0.01 -12.06
C GLY A 43 -22.17 -1.08 -12.92
N ALA A 44 -20.85 -1.04 -13.08
CA ALA A 44 -20.09 -2.08 -13.79
C ALA A 44 -20.08 -3.43 -13.05
N PHE A 45 -20.06 -3.42 -11.71
CA PHE A 45 -20.16 -4.64 -10.91
C PHE A 45 -21.57 -5.25 -11.00
N PHE A 46 -22.62 -4.43 -10.90
CA PHE A 46 -23.99 -4.90 -11.09
C PHE A 46 -24.26 -5.35 -12.53
N SER A 47 -23.60 -4.78 -13.55
CA SER A 47 -23.72 -5.23 -14.94
C SER A 47 -23.08 -6.59 -15.17
N LEU A 48 -21.98 -6.93 -14.48
CA LEU A 48 -21.38 -8.26 -14.51
C LEU A 48 -22.34 -9.35 -13.96
N PHE A 49 -23.03 -9.06 -12.85
CA PHE A 49 -24.05 -9.96 -12.28
C PHE A 49 -25.32 -10.05 -13.14
N ARG A 50 -25.67 -8.96 -13.83
CA ARG A 50 -26.84 -8.89 -14.72
C ARG A 50 -26.57 -9.49 -16.10
N GLY A 51 -25.31 -9.55 -16.54
CA GLY A 51 -24.89 -10.04 -17.86
C GLY A 51 -24.43 -11.50 -17.89
N GLY A 52 -23.94 -12.06 -16.78
CA GLY A 52 -23.33 -13.40 -16.76
C GLY A 52 -24.04 -14.47 -15.93
N LEU A 53 -24.92 -14.11 -15.00
CA LEU A 53 -25.48 -15.07 -14.01
C LEU A 53 -27.00 -15.02 -13.91
N ILE A 54 -27.60 -13.85 -14.11
CA ILE A 54 -29.02 -13.72 -14.39
C ILE A 54 -29.13 -13.68 -15.90
N ALA A 55 -29.47 -14.83 -16.52
CA ALA A 55 -29.77 -14.84 -17.94
C ALA A 55 -30.77 -13.70 -18.22
N PRO A 56 -30.55 -12.83 -19.24
CA PRO A 56 -31.44 -11.71 -19.49
C PRO A 56 -32.86 -12.24 -19.51
N SER A 57 -33.82 -11.53 -18.91
CA SER A 57 -35.21 -11.97 -18.83
C SER A 57 -35.72 -12.52 -20.16
N ASP A 58 -35.17 -11.98 -21.25
CA ASP A 58 -35.39 -12.35 -22.63
C ASP A 58 -35.01 -13.81 -22.93
N THR A 59 -33.88 -14.37 -22.48
CA THR A 59 -33.50 -15.76 -22.81
C THR A 59 -34.37 -16.82 -22.14
N THR A 60 -34.77 -16.61 -20.87
CA THR A 60 -35.69 -17.53 -20.17
C THR A 60 -37.11 -17.35 -20.67
N TYR A 61 -37.51 -16.11 -20.97
CA TYR A 61 -38.80 -15.82 -21.59
C TYR A 61 -38.91 -16.44 -22.99
N ASP A 62 -37.86 -16.33 -23.80
CA ASP A 62 -37.77 -16.85 -25.17
C ASP A 62 -37.73 -18.37 -25.17
N ALA A 63 -36.98 -19.01 -24.27
CA ALA A 63 -36.99 -20.46 -24.12
C ALA A 63 -38.40 -20.99 -23.82
N ILE A 64 -39.13 -20.33 -22.90
CA ILE A 64 -40.52 -20.69 -22.58
C ILE A 64 -41.46 -20.33 -23.74
N LEU A 65 -41.22 -19.24 -24.46
CA LEU A 65 -41.99 -18.84 -25.64
C LEU A 65 -41.85 -19.88 -26.76
N HIS A 66 -40.63 -20.33 -27.09
CA HIS A 66 -40.37 -21.37 -28.08
C HIS A 66 -41.02 -22.72 -27.70
N CYS A 67 -41.03 -23.08 -26.42
CA CYS A 67 -41.77 -24.26 -25.94
C CYS A 67 -43.29 -24.15 -26.19
N LEU A 68 -43.83 -22.94 -26.25
CA LEU A 68 -45.26 -22.67 -26.43
C LEU A 68 -45.67 -22.45 -27.90
N THR A 69 -44.76 -21.95 -28.75
CA THR A 69 -45.10 -21.46 -30.10
C THR A 69 -44.56 -22.28 -31.27
N ALA A 70 -43.62 -23.23 -31.09
CA ALA A 70 -43.00 -23.97 -32.20
C ALA A 70 -44.00 -24.61 -33.18
N ASP A 71 -43.66 -24.79 -34.46
CA ASP A 71 -44.66 -25.02 -35.51
C ASP A 71 -45.30 -26.41 -35.48
N THR A 72 -44.58 -27.43 -34.99
CA THR A 72 -45.05 -28.82 -34.94
C THR A 72 -45.27 -29.33 -33.51
N LEU A 73 -46.22 -30.25 -33.31
CA LEU A 73 -46.52 -30.82 -31.99
C LEU A 73 -45.31 -31.59 -31.41
N GLU A 74 -44.61 -32.36 -32.25
CA GLU A 74 -43.42 -33.15 -31.88
C GLU A 74 -42.27 -32.24 -31.40
N GLN A 75 -42.02 -31.14 -32.11
CA GLN A 75 -40.99 -30.18 -31.73
C GLN A 75 -41.32 -29.47 -30.42
N ARG A 76 -42.60 -29.10 -30.19
CA ARG A 76 -43.01 -28.52 -28.92
C ARG A 76 -42.85 -29.51 -27.76
N ASP A 77 -43.15 -30.79 -27.98
CA ASP A 77 -43.01 -31.83 -26.96
C ASP A 77 -41.55 -32.07 -26.60
N GLU A 78 -40.67 -32.12 -27.60
CA GLU A 78 -39.23 -32.30 -27.40
C GLU A 78 -38.59 -31.08 -26.70
N LEU A 79 -38.91 -29.85 -27.13
CA LEU A 79 -38.41 -28.64 -26.45
C LEU A 79 -38.91 -28.54 -25.00
N THR A 80 -40.16 -28.91 -24.74
CA THR A 80 -40.71 -28.91 -23.38
C THR A 80 -40.03 -29.96 -22.50
N LYS A 81 -39.69 -31.12 -23.07
CA LYS A 81 -38.95 -32.19 -22.39
C LYS A 81 -37.54 -31.75 -22.04
N GLN A 82 -36.81 -31.18 -23.00
CA GLN A 82 -35.47 -30.63 -22.79
C GLN A 82 -35.47 -29.51 -21.74
N TRP A 83 -36.42 -28.57 -21.83
CA TRP A 83 -36.56 -27.51 -20.82
C TRP A 83 -36.81 -28.07 -19.42
N ARG A 84 -37.71 -29.05 -19.29
CA ARG A 84 -38.00 -29.71 -18.01
C ARG A 84 -36.75 -30.34 -17.42
N ASP A 85 -36.04 -31.13 -18.23
CA ASP A 85 -34.88 -31.90 -17.78
C ASP A 85 -33.74 -30.97 -17.35
N HIS A 86 -33.40 -29.97 -18.17
CA HIS A 86 -32.43 -28.93 -17.81
C HIS A 86 -32.85 -28.14 -16.58
N LYS A 87 -34.15 -27.82 -16.43
CA LYS A 87 -34.63 -27.07 -15.27
C LYS A 87 -34.56 -27.89 -13.98
N LEU A 88 -34.84 -29.19 -14.05
CA LEU A 88 -34.67 -30.10 -12.91
C LEU A 88 -33.20 -30.20 -12.49
N GLU A 89 -32.29 -30.31 -13.45
CA GLU A 89 -30.84 -30.31 -13.19
C GLU A 89 -30.38 -28.99 -12.55
N GLU A 90 -30.81 -27.86 -13.10
CA GLU A 90 -30.53 -26.52 -12.54
C GLU A 90 -31.02 -26.39 -11.10
N LEU A 91 -32.25 -26.81 -10.80
CA LEU A 91 -32.82 -26.72 -9.45
C LEU A 91 -32.10 -27.64 -8.46
N ASN A 92 -31.70 -28.83 -8.88
CA ASN A 92 -30.91 -29.74 -8.05
C ASN A 92 -29.53 -29.14 -7.76
N PHE A 93 -28.88 -28.54 -8.77
CA PHE A 93 -27.63 -27.82 -8.59
C PHE A 93 -27.77 -26.65 -7.61
N ILE A 94 -28.81 -25.80 -7.76
CA ILE A 94 -29.11 -24.69 -6.84
C ILE A 94 -29.35 -25.19 -5.42
N GLY A 95 -30.04 -26.32 -5.25
CA GLY A 95 -30.27 -26.94 -3.94
C GLY A 95 -28.97 -27.32 -3.22
N VAL A 96 -28.02 -27.91 -3.95
CA VAL A 96 -26.69 -28.27 -3.40
C VAL A 96 -25.85 -27.02 -3.11
N VAL A 97 -25.73 -26.11 -4.07
CA VAL A 97 -24.93 -24.89 -3.93
C VAL A 97 -25.49 -23.97 -2.85
N GLY A 98 -26.81 -23.83 -2.75
CA GLY A 98 -27.45 -23.03 -1.70
C GLY A 98 -27.20 -23.59 -0.30
N ALA A 99 -27.20 -24.90 -0.13
CA ALA A 99 -26.87 -25.55 1.15
C ALA A 99 -25.39 -25.33 1.53
N LEU A 100 -24.47 -25.48 0.56
CA LEU A 100 -23.05 -25.20 0.76
C LEU A 100 -22.82 -23.72 1.13
N LEU A 101 -23.47 -22.78 0.42
CA LEU A 101 -23.37 -21.35 0.67
C LEU A 101 -23.90 -20.98 2.07
N ALA A 102 -25.03 -21.55 2.49
CA ALA A 102 -25.55 -21.38 3.84
C ALA A 102 -24.55 -21.91 4.90
N GLY A 103 -23.90 -23.05 4.63
CA GLY A 103 -22.83 -23.60 5.47
C GLY A 103 -21.63 -22.67 5.56
N CYS A 104 -21.17 -22.11 4.44
CA CYS A 104 -20.10 -21.11 4.40
C CYS A 104 -20.47 -19.85 5.19
N LEU A 105 -21.66 -19.29 4.97
CA LEU A 105 -22.14 -18.10 5.69
C LEU A 105 -22.32 -18.31 7.20
N THR A 106 -22.70 -19.52 7.60
CA THR A 106 -22.82 -19.87 9.01
C THR A 106 -21.43 -20.03 9.63
N SER A 107 -20.48 -20.65 8.91
CA SER A 107 -19.11 -20.80 9.39
C SER A 107 -18.38 -19.46 9.47
N THR A 108 -18.61 -18.52 8.54
CA THR A 108 -18.01 -17.17 8.60
C THR A 108 -18.41 -16.40 9.87
N GLY A 109 -19.61 -16.66 10.41
CA GLY A 109 -20.02 -16.10 11.70
C GLY A 109 -19.30 -16.70 12.91
N SER A 110 -18.70 -17.88 12.74
CA SER A 110 -17.90 -18.59 13.76
C SER A 110 -16.40 -18.45 13.55
N TRP A 111 -15.95 -17.75 12.50
CA TRP A 111 -14.52 -17.50 12.31
C TRP A 111 -14.00 -16.76 13.54
N PRO A 112 -12.87 -17.20 14.12
CA PRO A 112 -12.20 -16.42 15.16
C PRO A 112 -12.04 -15.02 14.62
N THR A 113 -12.38 -14.02 15.42
CA THR A 113 -12.42 -12.60 15.07
C THR A 113 -11.29 -12.28 14.08
N VAL A 114 -11.64 -12.20 12.79
CA VAL A 114 -10.71 -11.86 11.70
C VAL A 114 -10.04 -10.51 12.00
N LEU A 115 -10.78 -9.69 12.74
CA LEU A 115 -10.28 -8.55 13.46
C LEU A 115 -9.59 -9.04 14.75
N GLN A 116 -8.26 -9.21 14.75
CA GLN A 116 -7.50 -9.47 15.99
C GLN A 116 -7.46 -8.22 16.91
N ASN A 117 -8.56 -7.48 17.04
CA ASN A 117 -8.64 -6.16 17.68
C ASN A 117 -9.61 -6.09 18.88
N GLY A 118 -10.09 -7.24 19.39
CA GLY A 118 -10.91 -7.29 20.61
C GLY A 118 -12.30 -6.65 20.53
N GLN A 119 -12.73 -6.17 19.35
CA GLN A 119 -14.04 -5.58 19.12
C GLN A 119 -14.94 -6.54 18.33
N ASN A 120 -16.24 -6.55 18.68
CA ASN A 120 -17.24 -7.32 17.96
C ASN A 120 -17.37 -6.83 16.51
N SER A 121 -17.53 -7.76 15.56
CA SER A 121 -17.85 -7.40 14.17
C SER A 121 -19.01 -6.40 14.11
N PRO A 122 -18.94 -5.36 13.25
CA PRO A 122 -20.01 -4.38 13.14
C PRO A 122 -21.36 -5.05 12.92
N TRP A 123 -22.41 -4.52 13.54
CA TRP A 123 -23.76 -5.10 13.44
C TRP A 123 -24.25 -5.22 11.99
N THR A 124 -23.74 -4.34 11.10
CA THR A 124 -23.99 -4.37 9.66
C THR A 124 -23.45 -5.64 8.99
N VAL A 125 -22.25 -6.07 9.35
CA VAL A 125 -21.64 -7.32 8.84
C VAL A 125 -22.48 -8.53 9.26
N ARG A 126 -22.88 -8.58 10.54
CA ARG A 126 -23.76 -9.65 11.06
C ARG A 126 -25.10 -9.66 10.32
N THR A 127 -25.69 -8.49 10.09
CA THR A 127 -26.92 -8.34 9.31
C THR A 127 -26.78 -8.87 7.89
N CYS A 128 -25.68 -8.54 7.20
CA CYS A 128 -25.40 -9.06 5.85
C CYS A 128 -25.30 -10.59 5.84
N TRP A 129 -24.60 -11.19 6.80
CA TRP A 129 -24.48 -12.65 6.89
C TRP A 129 -25.81 -13.34 7.18
N TYR A 130 -26.59 -12.85 8.15
CA TYR A 130 -27.92 -13.39 8.44
C TYR A 130 -28.86 -13.24 7.25
N THR A 131 -28.82 -12.10 6.56
CA THR A 131 -29.61 -11.87 5.34
C THR A 131 -29.21 -12.85 4.23
N GLY A 132 -27.90 -13.10 4.06
CA GLY A 132 -27.39 -14.12 3.14
C GLY A 132 -27.91 -15.51 3.48
N ILE A 133 -27.81 -15.93 4.76
CA ILE A 133 -28.30 -17.25 5.21
C ILE A 133 -29.78 -17.40 4.89
N VAL A 134 -30.60 -16.38 5.18
CA VAL A 134 -32.02 -16.39 4.89
C VAL A 134 -32.27 -16.58 3.39
N PHE A 135 -31.57 -15.84 2.52
CA PHE A 135 -31.71 -16.00 1.07
C PHE A 135 -31.23 -17.37 0.57
N ALA A 136 -30.14 -17.92 1.11
CA ALA A 136 -29.69 -19.26 0.77
C ALA A 136 -30.72 -20.33 1.15
N LEU A 137 -31.35 -20.22 2.33
CA LEU A 137 -32.43 -21.11 2.75
C LEU A 137 -33.66 -20.98 1.85
N PHE A 138 -34.05 -19.75 1.48
CA PHE A 138 -35.13 -19.53 0.52
C PHE A 138 -34.81 -20.12 -0.85
N ALA A 139 -33.56 -20.03 -1.32
CA ALA A 139 -33.12 -20.64 -2.58
C ALA A 139 -33.30 -22.16 -2.55
N VAL A 140 -32.82 -22.82 -1.48
CA VAL A 140 -32.93 -24.28 -1.29
C VAL A 140 -34.39 -24.72 -1.17
N LEU A 141 -35.20 -24.06 -0.34
CA LEU A 141 -36.61 -24.40 -0.15
C LEU A 141 -37.43 -24.19 -1.42
N THR A 142 -37.18 -23.09 -2.14
CA THR A 142 -37.86 -22.81 -3.41
C THR A 142 -37.45 -23.82 -4.47
N ALA A 143 -36.17 -24.18 -4.56
CA ALA A 143 -35.68 -25.19 -5.50
C ALA A 143 -36.29 -26.56 -5.20
N ALA A 144 -36.35 -26.98 -3.93
CA ALA A 144 -36.97 -28.22 -3.52
C ALA A 144 -38.47 -28.26 -3.86
N GLN A 145 -39.21 -27.18 -3.55
CA GLN A 145 -40.63 -27.09 -3.86
C GLN A 145 -40.88 -27.13 -5.37
N GLN A 146 -40.06 -26.44 -6.17
CA GLN A 146 -40.15 -26.41 -7.61
C GLN A 146 -39.83 -27.77 -8.23
N SER A 147 -38.76 -28.43 -7.77
CA SER A 147 -38.35 -29.75 -8.23
C SER A 147 -39.43 -30.80 -7.91
N ILE A 148 -39.99 -30.81 -6.70
CA ILE A 148 -41.09 -31.72 -6.32
C ILE A 148 -42.34 -31.47 -7.19
N ARG A 149 -42.72 -30.21 -7.40
CA ARG A 149 -43.90 -29.88 -8.24
C ARG A 149 -43.68 -30.31 -9.69
N LEU A 150 -42.49 -30.09 -10.23
CA LEU A 150 -42.15 -30.45 -11.60
C LEU A 150 -42.07 -31.97 -11.78
N HIS A 151 -41.50 -32.70 -10.81
CA HIS A 151 -41.53 -34.17 -10.80
C HIS A 151 -42.96 -34.73 -10.76
N ARG A 152 -43.83 -34.17 -9.90
CA ARG A 152 -45.24 -34.59 -9.80
C ARG A 152 -46.01 -34.29 -11.09
N LEU A 153 -45.78 -33.14 -11.72
CA LEU A 153 -46.35 -32.81 -13.02
C LEU A 153 -45.82 -33.72 -14.14
N SER A 154 -44.57 -34.17 -14.04
CA SER A 154 -43.92 -35.02 -15.03
C SER A 154 -44.39 -36.48 -14.96
N ALA A 155 -44.90 -36.91 -13.81
CA ALA A 155 -45.47 -38.25 -13.61
C ALA A 155 -46.90 -38.41 -14.18
N HIS A 156 -47.54 -37.33 -14.63
CA HIS A 156 -48.86 -37.41 -15.27
C HIS A 156 -48.78 -37.90 -16.72
N LYS A 157 -49.81 -38.65 -17.16
CA LYS A 157 -49.95 -39.15 -18.54
C LYS A 157 -49.87 -38.04 -19.60
N ASP A 158 -50.39 -36.84 -19.31
CA ASP A 158 -50.37 -35.66 -20.18
C ASP A 158 -49.37 -34.58 -19.71
N SER A 159 -48.23 -35.00 -19.14
CA SER A 159 -47.26 -34.11 -18.47
C SER A 159 -46.81 -32.91 -19.31
N LEU A 160 -46.36 -33.12 -20.54
CA LEU A 160 -45.84 -32.06 -21.43
C LEU A 160 -46.93 -31.06 -21.85
N LYS A 161 -48.18 -31.52 -21.99
CA LYS A 161 -49.33 -30.66 -22.30
C LYS A 161 -49.72 -29.81 -21.10
N ASN A 162 -49.72 -30.39 -19.90
CA ASN A 162 -50.03 -29.68 -18.67
C ASN A 162 -48.96 -28.63 -18.33
N ILE A 163 -47.68 -28.97 -18.49
CA ILE A 163 -46.55 -28.04 -18.27
C ILE A 163 -46.70 -26.80 -19.17
N ARG A 164 -46.96 -26.96 -20.48
CA ARG A 164 -47.22 -25.83 -21.39
C ARG A 164 -48.48 -25.05 -21.03
N HIS A 165 -49.55 -25.72 -20.62
CA HIS A 165 -50.80 -25.07 -20.21
C HIS A 165 -50.60 -24.13 -19.01
N TYR A 166 -49.80 -24.54 -18.02
CA TYR A 166 -49.52 -23.71 -16.85
C TYR A 166 -48.50 -22.58 -17.13
N MET A 167 -47.58 -22.78 -18.07
CA MET A 167 -46.59 -21.77 -18.45
C MET A 167 -47.15 -20.67 -19.37
N GLY A 168 -48.15 -20.98 -20.20
CA GLY A 168 -48.74 -20.05 -21.16
C GLY A 168 -50.04 -19.38 -20.73
N CYS A 169 -50.34 -18.21 -21.29
CA CYS A 169 -51.68 -17.65 -21.37
C CYS A 169 -52.02 -17.26 -22.82
N LYS A 170 -53.30 -17.31 -23.16
CA LYS A 170 -53.78 -16.81 -24.45
C LYS A 170 -54.03 -15.32 -24.31
N VAL A 171 -53.35 -14.51 -25.10
CA VAL A 171 -53.53 -13.07 -25.17
C VAL A 171 -54.03 -12.73 -26.56
N ARG A 172 -55.10 -11.92 -26.65
CA ARG A 172 -55.58 -11.40 -27.94
C ARG A 172 -54.74 -10.18 -28.31
N ASP A 173 -54.18 -10.19 -29.51
CA ASP A 173 -53.48 -9.03 -30.05
C ASP A 173 -54.46 -7.95 -30.52
N SER A 174 -53.96 -6.74 -30.82
CA SER A 174 -54.76 -5.61 -31.32
C SER A 174 -55.52 -5.91 -32.62
N GLU A 175 -55.10 -6.93 -33.36
CA GLU A 175 -55.72 -7.43 -34.59
C GLU A 175 -56.71 -8.59 -34.36
N GLY A 176 -57.03 -8.92 -33.10
CA GLY A 176 -57.99 -9.99 -32.75
C GLY A 176 -57.45 -11.42 -32.82
N VAL A 177 -56.21 -11.62 -33.26
CA VAL A 177 -55.55 -12.93 -33.32
C VAL A 177 -55.13 -13.38 -31.91
N SER A 178 -55.47 -14.62 -31.54
CA SER A 178 -55.11 -15.18 -30.22
C SER A 178 -53.69 -15.76 -30.27
N ARG A 179 -52.72 -15.07 -29.65
CA ARG A 179 -51.33 -15.53 -29.53
C ARG A 179 -51.07 -16.10 -28.13
N ILE A 180 -50.25 -17.14 -28.04
CA ILE A 180 -49.85 -17.74 -26.76
C ILE A 180 -48.59 -17.01 -26.28
N LYS A 181 -48.62 -16.45 -25.07
CA LYS A 181 -47.46 -15.80 -24.43
C LYS A 181 -47.14 -16.45 -23.08
N PRO A 182 -45.86 -16.52 -22.67
CA PRO A 182 -45.48 -16.93 -21.33
C PRO A 182 -46.10 -16.03 -20.26
N ARG A 183 -46.57 -16.63 -19.15
CA ARG A 183 -47.05 -15.86 -18.00
C ARG A 183 -45.85 -15.26 -17.27
N ARG A 184 -45.75 -13.92 -17.21
CA ARG A 184 -44.64 -13.23 -16.53
C ARG A 184 -44.42 -13.72 -15.08
N PHE A 185 -45.49 -13.95 -14.32
CA PHE A 185 -45.39 -14.47 -12.95
C PHE A 185 -44.74 -15.86 -12.89
N GLN A 186 -44.97 -16.72 -13.89
CA GLN A 186 -44.36 -18.05 -13.95
C GLN A 186 -42.87 -17.94 -14.31
N VAL A 187 -42.49 -17.02 -15.19
CA VAL A 187 -41.07 -16.75 -15.53
C VAL A 187 -40.30 -16.34 -14.26
N TYR A 188 -40.81 -15.36 -13.51
CA TYR A 188 -40.22 -14.98 -12.21
C TYR A 188 -40.26 -16.11 -11.19
N GLY A 189 -41.34 -16.89 -11.17
CA GLY A 189 -41.47 -18.07 -10.33
C GLY A 189 -40.31 -19.02 -10.56
N TRP A 190 -40.11 -19.48 -11.80
CA TRP A 190 -39.04 -20.44 -12.15
C TRP A 190 -37.62 -19.88 -12.02
N GLN A 191 -37.45 -18.55 -11.95
CA GLN A 191 -36.18 -17.90 -11.67
C GLN A 191 -35.96 -17.54 -10.19
N ALA A 192 -36.97 -17.68 -9.33
CA ALA A 192 -36.89 -17.20 -7.95
C ALA A 192 -35.76 -17.87 -7.14
N SER A 193 -35.54 -19.18 -7.34
CA SER A 193 -34.49 -19.93 -6.63
C SER A 193 -33.08 -19.42 -6.95
N ILE A 194 -32.78 -19.17 -8.23
CA ILE A 194 -31.49 -18.59 -8.66
C ILE A 194 -31.36 -17.12 -8.24
N MET A 195 -32.45 -16.35 -8.22
CA MET A 195 -32.43 -14.96 -7.72
C MET A 195 -32.06 -14.89 -6.24
N PHE A 196 -32.66 -15.75 -5.40
CA PHE A 196 -32.31 -15.83 -3.98
C PHE A 196 -30.86 -16.30 -3.77
N LEU A 197 -30.40 -17.26 -4.57
CA LEU A 197 -29.00 -17.70 -4.51
C LEU A 197 -28.03 -16.53 -4.82
N THR A 198 -28.30 -15.78 -5.88
CA THR A 198 -27.48 -14.62 -6.27
C THR A 198 -27.51 -13.52 -5.21
N LEU A 199 -28.68 -13.22 -4.62
CA LEU A 199 -28.79 -12.26 -3.52
C LEU A 199 -27.99 -12.70 -2.28
N SER A 200 -27.96 -14.00 -1.99
CA SER A 200 -27.15 -14.56 -0.91
C SER A 200 -25.65 -14.36 -1.17
N VAL A 201 -25.19 -14.58 -2.39
CA VAL A 201 -23.78 -14.34 -2.77
C VAL A 201 -23.43 -12.85 -2.67
N ALA A 202 -24.31 -11.97 -3.16
CA ALA A 202 -24.11 -10.52 -3.03
C ALA A 202 -24.02 -10.07 -1.57
N ALA A 203 -24.91 -10.58 -0.71
CA ALA A 203 -24.88 -10.28 0.73
C ALA A 203 -23.58 -10.76 1.40
N LEU A 204 -23.05 -11.92 1.01
CA LEU A 204 -21.76 -12.42 1.47
C LEU A 204 -20.63 -11.45 1.07
N ILE A 205 -20.57 -11.06 -0.20
CA ILE A 205 -19.53 -10.16 -0.72
C ILE A 205 -19.61 -8.79 -0.03
N ILE A 206 -20.80 -8.21 0.10
CA ILE A 206 -21.00 -6.93 0.79
C ILE A 206 -20.59 -7.04 2.26
N GLY A 207 -20.98 -8.11 2.95
CA GLY A 207 -20.60 -8.35 4.34
C GLY A 207 -19.08 -8.44 4.51
N MET A 208 -18.39 -9.13 3.59
CA MET A 208 -16.93 -9.22 3.57
C MET A 208 -16.28 -7.85 3.30
N CYS A 209 -16.80 -7.07 2.36
CA CYS A 209 -16.31 -5.71 2.09
C CYS A 209 -16.47 -4.78 3.30
N ILE A 210 -17.61 -4.84 4.00
CA ILE A 210 -17.84 -4.03 5.20
C ILE A 210 -16.93 -4.50 6.35
N LEU A 211 -16.71 -5.81 6.50
CA LEU A 211 -15.80 -6.35 7.51
C LEU A 211 -14.37 -5.83 7.29
N ILE A 212 -13.88 -5.91 6.06
CA ILE A 212 -12.58 -5.38 5.65
C ILE A 212 -12.53 -3.85 5.81
N TRP A 213 -13.62 -3.15 5.52
CA TRP A 213 -13.67 -1.71 5.75
C TRP A 213 -13.58 -1.36 7.24
N SER A 214 -14.25 -2.11 8.10
CA SER A 214 -14.25 -1.85 9.54
C SER A 214 -12.93 -2.16 10.24
N SER A 215 -12.07 -3.00 9.65
CA SER A 215 -10.71 -3.23 10.15
C SER A 215 -9.77 -2.06 9.92
N THR A 216 -10.16 -1.07 9.12
CA THR A 216 -9.27 -0.01 8.62
C THR A 216 -9.11 1.22 9.51
N GLN A 217 -9.79 1.32 10.66
CA GLN A 217 -9.83 2.55 11.47
C GLN A 217 -8.66 2.74 12.47
N PHE A 218 -7.55 2.04 12.29
CA PHE A 218 -6.44 1.97 13.26
C PHE A 218 -5.11 2.38 12.62
N GLY A 219 -4.15 2.81 13.45
CA GLY A 219 -2.78 3.14 13.01
C GLY A 219 -2.00 1.89 12.62
N LEU A 220 -2.22 1.42 11.39
CA LEU A 220 -1.65 0.15 10.90
C LEU A 220 -0.17 0.32 10.54
N ASN A 221 0.21 1.49 10.06
CA ASN A 221 1.61 1.81 9.83
C ASN A 221 2.40 1.90 11.16
N GLU A 222 1.83 2.51 12.20
CA GLU A 222 2.42 2.51 13.55
C GLU A 222 2.51 1.09 14.09
N LEU A 223 1.46 0.27 13.96
CA LEU A 223 1.47 -1.15 14.34
C LEU A 223 2.60 -1.92 13.65
N ARG A 224 2.79 -1.72 12.34
CA ARG A 224 3.89 -2.33 11.59
C ARG A 224 5.26 -1.94 12.16
N CYS A 225 5.46 -0.68 12.51
CA CYS A 225 6.71 -0.23 13.13
C CYS A 225 6.89 -0.80 14.54
N ILE A 226 5.84 -0.82 15.37
CA ILE A 226 5.88 -1.38 16.73
C ILE A 226 6.29 -2.85 16.71
N VAL A 227 5.71 -3.64 15.80
CA VAL A 227 6.04 -5.06 15.65
C VAL A 227 7.50 -5.27 15.25
N ARG A 228 8.05 -4.42 14.37
CA ARG A 228 9.47 -4.47 13.98
C ARG A 228 10.40 -4.15 15.15
N ASP A 229 10.00 -3.19 15.98
CA ASP A 229 10.76 -2.79 17.18
C ASP A 229 10.72 -3.87 18.28
N ASP A 230 9.55 -4.49 18.54
CA ASP A 230 9.40 -5.64 19.47
C ASP A 230 10.29 -6.82 19.05
N LEU A 231 10.26 -7.13 17.75
CA LEU A 231 11.09 -8.19 17.16
C LEU A 231 12.58 -7.84 17.07
N SER A 232 12.98 -6.62 17.46
CA SER A 232 14.38 -6.15 17.36
C SER A 232 14.92 -6.18 15.92
N LEU A 233 14.02 -6.03 14.93
CA LEU A 233 14.31 -6.02 13.49
C LEU A 233 14.43 -4.61 12.92
N TYR A 234 14.17 -3.59 13.73
CA TYR A 234 14.37 -2.20 13.39
C TYR A 234 14.90 -1.45 14.63
N GLY A 235 15.65 -0.38 14.38
CA GLY A 235 16.27 0.46 15.40
C GLY A 235 15.58 1.82 15.47
N THR A 236 16.37 2.89 15.35
CA THR A 236 15.87 4.25 15.46
C THR A 236 16.04 5.04 14.18
N ILE A 237 15.25 6.11 14.06
CA ILE A 237 15.51 7.19 13.12
C ILE A 237 16.27 8.28 13.86
N ILE A 238 17.23 8.91 13.19
CA ILE A 238 18.01 10.00 13.76
C ILE A 238 18.03 11.18 12.80
N VAL A 239 17.63 12.35 13.28
CA VAL A 239 18.01 13.63 12.69
C VAL A 239 19.06 14.24 13.59
N SER A 240 20.15 14.76 13.03
CA SER A 240 21.14 15.49 13.81
C SER A 240 21.46 16.84 13.20
N ALA A 241 21.77 17.80 14.05
CA ALA A 241 22.06 19.17 13.66
C ALA A 241 23.26 19.71 14.43
N LYS A 242 24.08 20.51 13.75
CA LYS A 242 25.12 21.34 14.37
C LYS A 242 24.58 22.75 14.60
N TYR A 243 24.74 23.23 15.82
CA TYR A 243 24.35 24.57 16.24
C TYR A 243 25.56 25.38 16.67
N SER A 244 25.58 26.66 16.31
CA SER A 244 26.50 27.64 16.88
C SER A 244 25.75 28.43 17.97
N PRO A 245 25.87 28.04 19.26
CA PRO A 245 25.24 28.77 20.37
C PRO A 245 25.79 30.20 20.50
N ARG A 246 24.96 31.09 21.06
CA ARG A 246 25.32 32.50 21.32
C ARG A 246 26.32 32.65 22.48
N GLU A 247 26.13 31.83 23.50
CA GLU A 247 26.88 31.85 24.75
C GLU A 247 27.85 30.68 24.77
N ASN A 248 29.02 30.90 25.36
CA ASN A 248 29.89 29.79 25.74
C ASN A 248 29.26 29.14 26.98
N TYR A 249 28.58 28.03 26.76
CA TYR A 249 28.05 27.24 27.85
C TYR A 249 29.16 26.40 28.49
N GLU A 250 29.21 26.43 29.82
CA GLU A 250 29.80 25.35 30.60
C GLU A 250 28.80 24.19 30.71
N ASP A 251 29.29 22.98 30.99
CA ASP A 251 28.49 21.75 30.93
C ASP A 251 27.19 21.82 31.76
N GLU A 252 27.25 22.36 32.98
CA GLU A 252 26.07 22.53 33.85
C GLU A 252 25.07 23.54 33.29
N THR A 253 25.55 24.68 32.78
CA THR A 253 24.66 25.69 32.18
C THR A 253 24.03 25.18 30.89
N LEU A 254 24.76 24.38 30.11
CA LEU A 254 24.26 23.73 28.90
C LEU A 254 23.17 22.72 29.25
N ARG A 255 23.39 21.87 30.26
CA ARG A 255 22.39 20.88 30.70
C ARG A 255 21.06 21.56 31.08
N LYS A 256 21.11 22.66 31.82
CA LYS A 256 19.93 23.46 32.19
C LYS A 256 19.21 24.02 30.96
N ALA A 257 19.98 24.61 30.03
CA ALA A 257 19.46 25.12 28.76
C ALA A 257 18.73 24.05 27.95
N LEU A 258 19.37 22.90 27.77
CA LEU A 258 18.82 21.75 27.06
C LEU A 258 17.56 21.21 27.73
N THR A 259 17.55 21.15 29.07
CA THR A 259 16.39 20.68 29.84
C THR A 259 15.16 21.54 29.59
N ARG A 260 15.30 22.87 29.66
CA ARG A 260 14.19 23.79 29.37
C ARG A 260 13.74 23.70 27.91
N ALA A 261 14.69 23.61 26.97
CA ALA A 261 14.37 23.51 25.56
C ALA A 261 13.62 22.22 25.22
N LEU A 262 14.05 21.08 25.78
CA LEU A 262 13.39 19.79 25.57
C LEU A 262 11.97 19.78 26.17
N LYS A 263 11.75 20.36 27.35
CA LYS A 263 10.41 20.52 27.92
C LYS A 263 9.49 21.30 26.99
N GLN A 264 9.99 22.38 26.38
CA GLN A 264 9.25 23.15 25.38
C GLN A 264 8.94 22.31 24.13
N CYS A 265 9.90 21.54 23.60
CA CYS A 265 9.65 20.63 22.48
C CYS A 265 8.55 19.61 22.80
N ILE A 266 8.55 19.04 24.00
CA ILE A 266 7.54 18.05 24.43
C ILE A 266 6.16 18.68 24.56
N ALA A 267 6.09 19.94 25.00
CA ALA A 267 4.84 20.69 25.07
C ALA A 267 4.27 21.02 23.69
N GLU A 268 5.13 21.30 22.71
CA GLU A 268 4.72 21.55 21.32
C GLU A 268 4.37 20.28 20.55
N HIS A 269 5.04 19.16 20.87
CA HIS A 269 4.88 17.88 20.18
C HIS A 269 4.43 16.78 21.15
N PRO A 270 3.12 16.58 21.33
CA PRO A 270 2.58 15.69 22.37
C PRO A 270 3.01 14.24 22.21
N VAL A 271 3.37 13.84 20.98
CA VAL A 271 3.90 12.50 20.68
C VAL A 271 5.21 12.19 21.42
N LEU A 272 5.97 13.20 21.84
CA LEU A 272 7.17 13.04 22.65
C LEU A 272 6.88 12.65 24.11
N SER A 273 5.61 12.67 24.52
CA SER A 273 5.16 12.15 25.80
C SER A 273 4.44 10.79 25.68
N THR A 274 4.49 10.15 24.50
CA THR A 274 3.74 8.92 24.22
C THR A 274 4.59 7.66 24.40
N VAL A 275 4.02 6.67 25.09
CA VAL A 275 4.52 5.30 25.22
C VAL A 275 3.65 4.32 24.42
N VAL A 276 4.21 3.14 24.15
CA VAL A 276 3.53 2.02 23.50
C VAL A 276 3.27 0.92 24.52
N LEU A 277 2.04 0.84 25.00
CA LEU A 277 1.56 -0.22 25.88
C LEU A 277 1.26 -1.49 25.07
N ASP A 278 1.30 -2.64 25.75
CA ASP A 278 0.94 -3.95 25.19
C ASP A 278 1.67 -4.29 23.87
N ASN A 279 2.93 -3.84 23.75
CA ASN A 279 3.75 -3.98 22.55
C ASN A 279 4.10 -5.43 22.18
N ASP A 280 4.06 -6.34 23.16
CA ASP A 280 4.25 -7.78 22.99
C ASP A 280 2.98 -8.50 22.54
N THR A 281 1.83 -7.81 22.61
CA THR A 281 0.54 -8.29 22.13
C THR A 281 0.29 -7.91 20.67
N GLY A 282 -0.72 -8.52 20.04
CA GLY A 282 -1.17 -8.11 18.71
C GLY A 282 -1.92 -6.77 18.67
N GLN A 283 -2.06 -6.07 19.82
CA GLN A 283 -2.89 -4.88 19.99
C GLN A 283 -2.19 -3.79 20.80
N PRO A 284 -1.08 -3.22 20.31
CA PRO A 284 -0.42 -2.15 21.03
C PRO A 284 -1.30 -0.90 21.12
N GLN A 285 -1.15 -0.17 22.22
CA GLN A 285 -1.89 1.07 22.46
C GLN A 285 -0.92 2.22 22.71
N LEU A 286 -1.25 3.40 22.15
CA LEU A 286 -0.51 4.63 22.44
C LEU A 286 -1.12 5.29 23.68
N ALA A 287 -0.29 5.60 24.67
CA ALA A 287 -0.70 6.30 25.88
C ALA A 287 0.26 7.44 26.20
N GLN A 288 -0.26 8.57 26.69
CA GLN A 288 0.58 9.68 27.14
C GLN A 288 0.97 9.48 28.61
N VAL A 289 2.23 9.72 28.93
CA VAL A 289 2.72 9.66 30.31
C VAL A 289 2.37 10.94 31.05
N SER A 290 1.93 10.80 32.30
CA SER A 290 1.57 11.95 33.15
C SER A 290 2.79 12.66 33.74
N ARG A 291 3.93 11.97 33.84
CA ARG A 291 5.18 12.49 34.40
C ARG A 291 6.37 11.89 33.67
N MET A 292 7.37 12.72 33.40
CA MET A 292 8.63 12.26 32.80
C MET A 292 9.83 13.01 33.38
N ALA A 293 11.03 12.48 33.15
CA ALA A 293 12.30 13.07 33.57
C ALA A 293 13.22 13.24 32.36
N ILE A 294 13.74 14.45 32.13
CA ILE A 294 14.58 14.73 30.96
C ILE A 294 15.91 13.96 31.01
N ASP A 295 16.46 13.70 32.19
CA ASP A 295 17.71 12.92 32.33
C ASP A 295 17.59 11.47 31.82
N ASP A 296 16.37 10.91 31.74
CA ASP A 296 16.15 9.59 31.14
C ASP A 296 16.27 9.60 29.60
N HIS A 297 16.23 10.79 28.99
CA HIS A 297 16.24 10.99 27.54
C HIS A 297 17.45 11.78 27.03
N LEU A 298 18.13 12.56 27.88
CA LEU A 298 19.27 13.40 27.52
C LEU A 298 20.60 12.67 27.78
N VAL A 299 21.35 12.39 26.72
CA VAL A 299 22.65 11.70 26.79
C VAL A 299 23.76 12.64 26.32
N THR A 300 24.73 12.93 27.18
CA THR A 300 25.90 13.74 26.84
C THR A 300 27.06 12.85 26.38
N LEU A 301 27.58 13.10 25.19
CA LEU A 301 28.73 12.39 24.62
C LEU A 301 30.00 13.23 24.75
N GLY A 302 31.07 12.61 25.24
CA GLY A 302 32.37 13.26 25.37
C GLY A 302 32.95 13.65 24.01
N ALA A 303 33.36 14.92 23.87
CA ALA A 303 33.91 15.46 22.63
C ALA A 303 35.15 14.70 22.14
N GLU A 304 36.02 14.28 23.05
CA GLU A 304 37.25 13.54 22.72
C GLU A 304 36.95 12.20 22.03
N SER A 305 35.89 11.50 22.44
CA SER A 305 35.48 10.24 21.84
C SER A 305 34.95 10.41 20.42
N LEU A 306 34.26 11.53 20.13
CA LEU A 306 33.76 11.83 18.79
C LEU A 306 34.87 12.39 17.88
N LEU A 307 35.74 13.26 18.40
CA LEU A 307 36.85 13.86 17.66
C LEU A 307 37.94 12.83 17.30
N ALA A 308 38.12 11.79 18.13
CA ALA A 308 39.04 10.69 17.83
C ALA A 308 38.53 9.75 16.74
N ALA A 309 37.26 9.87 16.32
CA ALA A 309 36.70 9.02 15.29
C ALA A 309 37.25 9.39 13.91
N ARG A 310 37.69 8.38 13.16
CA ARG A 310 38.27 8.55 11.82
C ARG A 310 37.29 9.12 10.79
N ASP A 311 35.99 8.97 11.02
CA ASP A 311 34.93 9.25 10.06
C ASP A 311 34.20 10.59 10.33
N GLY A 312 34.68 11.38 11.30
CA GLY A 312 34.10 12.67 11.71
C GLY A 312 33.06 12.58 12.84
N GLU A 313 32.76 13.71 13.50
CA GLU A 313 31.96 13.73 14.74
C GLU A 313 30.50 13.35 14.48
N THR A 314 29.91 13.77 13.36
CA THR A 314 28.54 13.43 12.96
C THR A 314 28.40 11.93 12.77
N ALA A 315 29.31 11.30 12.02
CA ALA A 315 29.30 9.85 11.79
C ALA A 315 29.43 9.06 13.11
N ALA A 316 30.31 9.52 14.01
CA ALA A 316 30.51 8.92 15.31
C ALA A 316 29.26 9.00 16.20
N LEU A 317 28.58 10.16 16.23
CA LEU A 317 27.32 10.31 16.96
C LEU A 317 26.25 9.39 16.39
N LEU A 318 26.03 9.41 15.06
CA LEU A 318 25.02 8.58 14.42
C LEU A 318 25.27 7.09 14.67
N ARG A 319 26.54 6.65 14.63
CA ARG A 319 26.92 5.25 14.87
C ARG A 319 26.66 4.82 16.30
N TYR A 320 26.99 5.69 17.27
CA TYR A 320 26.67 5.46 18.67
C TYR A 320 25.16 5.39 18.87
N ALA A 321 24.44 6.40 18.42
CA ALA A 321 23.01 6.55 18.67
C ALA A 321 22.14 5.48 17.97
N HIS A 322 22.52 5.00 16.78
CA HIS A 322 21.82 3.88 16.11
C HIS A 322 21.95 2.56 16.85
N ASN A 323 23.06 2.37 17.56
CA ASN A 323 23.37 1.14 18.30
C ASN A 323 23.12 1.27 19.81
N ASP A 324 22.76 2.47 20.30
CA ASP A 324 22.27 2.70 21.65
C ASP A 324 20.75 2.54 21.69
N ARG A 325 20.32 1.30 21.96
CA ARG A 325 18.90 0.94 21.93
C ARG A 325 18.12 1.69 22.99
N ILE A 326 16.94 2.15 22.61
CA ILE A 326 15.93 2.67 23.54
C ILE A 326 15.16 1.46 24.10
N PRO A 327 15.38 1.06 25.36
CA PRO A 327 14.71 -0.10 25.93
C PRO A 327 13.26 0.26 26.24
N ASP A 328 12.40 -0.77 26.21
CA ASP A 328 11.05 -0.75 26.78
C ASP A 328 10.18 0.46 26.36
N LEU A 329 9.52 0.30 25.20
CA LEU A 329 8.59 1.29 24.66
C LEU A 329 7.39 1.57 25.58
N SER A 330 7.12 0.72 26.57
CA SER A 330 5.92 0.78 27.41
C SER A 330 6.07 1.69 28.63
N THR A 331 7.30 1.87 29.12
CA THR A 331 7.55 2.67 30.34
C THR A 331 8.09 4.06 30.05
N ARG A 332 8.76 4.25 28.92
CA ARG A 332 9.40 5.52 28.56
C ARG A 332 9.11 5.89 27.11
N PRO A 333 8.82 7.18 26.81
CA PRO A 333 8.67 7.62 25.44
C PRO A 333 9.88 7.22 24.58
N PRO A 334 9.69 6.67 23.38
CA PRO A 334 10.77 5.97 22.68
C PRO A 334 11.65 6.92 21.87
N TRP A 335 12.29 7.88 22.55
CA TRP A 335 13.24 8.82 21.97
C TRP A 335 14.37 9.19 22.95
N ARG A 336 15.50 9.65 22.41
CA ARG A 336 16.65 10.21 23.14
C ARG A 336 17.27 11.38 22.38
N ALA A 337 17.78 12.35 23.11
CA ALA A 337 18.60 13.45 22.60
C ALA A 337 20.06 13.20 22.98
N TYR A 338 20.90 12.95 21.99
CA TYR A 338 22.35 12.85 22.14
C TYR A 338 22.96 14.22 21.90
N VAL A 339 23.80 14.68 22.82
CA VAL A 339 24.40 16.01 22.75
C VAL A 339 25.90 15.93 22.95
N SER A 340 26.67 16.62 22.11
CA SER A 340 28.10 16.80 22.31
C SER A 340 28.52 18.25 22.06
N LEU A 341 29.38 18.75 22.94
CA LEU A 341 29.95 20.08 22.85
C LEU A 341 31.31 20.01 22.13
N LEU A 342 31.36 20.47 20.89
CA LEU A 342 32.56 20.46 20.07
C LEU A 342 33.34 21.75 20.33
N ARG A 343 34.50 21.62 20.99
CA ARG A 343 35.43 22.71 21.26
C ARG A 343 36.63 22.58 20.33
N SER A 344 36.74 23.45 19.34
CA SER A 344 37.92 23.48 18.46
C SER A 344 39.06 24.23 19.15
N PRO A 345 40.26 23.62 19.34
CA PRO A 345 41.39 24.31 19.95
C PRO A 345 41.88 25.51 19.11
N GLN A 346 41.64 25.49 17.79
CA GLN A 346 42.07 26.53 16.86
C GLN A 346 41.02 27.64 16.62
N GLN A 347 39.74 27.42 16.95
CA GLN A 347 38.67 28.41 16.80
C GLN A 347 38.05 28.74 18.16
N ARG A 348 37.88 30.03 18.48
CA ARG A 348 37.14 30.50 19.67
C ARG A 348 35.63 30.16 19.65
N SER A 349 35.15 29.42 18.65
CA SER A 349 33.74 29.05 18.50
C SER A 349 33.45 27.70 19.13
N THR A 350 32.45 27.68 19.99
CA THR A 350 31.85 26.47 20.53
C THR A 350 30.76 26.02 19.56
N GLU A 351 30.77 24.75 19.14
CA GLU A 351 29.67 24.15 18.37
C GLU A 351 28.96 23.08 19.21
N LEU A 352 27.66 22.97 19.03
CA LEU A 352 26.80 22.02 19.72
C LEU A 352 26.22 21.04 18.70
N LEU A 353 26.63 19.78 18.77
CA LEU A 353 26.07 18.72 17.95
C LEU A 353 24.95 18.03 18.73
N VAL A 354 23.73 18.04 18.17
CA VAL A 354 22.55 17.42 18.78
C VAL A 354 21.98 16.39 17.80
N GLY A 355 21.89 15.13 18.22
CA GLY A 355 21.19 14.07 17.51
C GLY A 355 19.92 13.67 18.23
N PHE A 356 18.78 13.81 17.57
CA PHE A 356 17.49 13.36 18.07
C PHE A 356 17.16 11.99 17.48
N SER A 357 17.20 10.97 18.32
CA SER A 357 16.95 9.57 17.98
C SER A 357 15.57 9.14 18.51
N TYR A 358 14.78 8.46 17.69
CA TYR A 358 13.42 8.06 18.06
C TYR A 358 12.96 6.82 17.30
N SER A 359 11.98 6.10 17.87
CA SER A 359 11.33 4.96 17.21
C SER A 359 10.45 5.43 16.04
N HIS A 360 10.49 4.66 14.95
CA HIS A 360 9.64 4.89 13.78
C HIS A 360 8.15 4.62 14.06
N ALA A 361 7.82 4.01 15.21
CA ALA A 361 6.45 3.80 15.67
C ALA A 361 5.72 5.11 15.98
N ILE A 362 6.45 6.15 16.39
CA ILE A 362 5.84 7.40 16.84
C ILE A 362 6.04 8.58 15.88
N ALA A 363 7.06 8.50 15.01
CA ALA A 363 7.45 9.62 14.17
C ALA A 363 8.21 9.16 12.92
N ASP A 364 8.13 9.94 11.84
CA ASP A 364 8.90 9.76 10.61
C ASP A 364 10.07 10.75 10.49
N GLY A 365 10.82 10.74 9.37
CA GLY A 365 11.96 11.64 9.16
C GLY A 365 11.60 13.13 9.17
N LYS A 366 10.43 13.51 8.65
CA LYS A 366 9.95 14.90 8.67
C LYS A 366 9.69 15.39 10.10
N SER A 367 9.23 14.49 10.97
CA SER A 367 9.01 14.76 12.38
C SER A 367 10.30 15.14 13.12
N GLY A 368 11.44 14.53 12.76
CA GLY A 368 12.74 14.93 13.31
C GLY A 368 13.16 16.36 12.89
N LEU A 369 12.82 16.79 11.68
CA LEU A 369 13.01 18.19 11.26
C LEU A 369 12.14 19.14 12.09
N LEU A 370 10.87 18.79 12.34
CA LEU A 370 9.97 19.59 13.18
C LEU A 370 10.49 19.70 14.61
N PHE A 371 11.04 18.62 15.17
CA PHE A 371 11.72 18.67 16.46
C PHE A 371 12.86 19.68 16.47
N HIS A 372 13.77 19.64 15.49
CA HIS A 372 14.91 20.56 15.44
C HIS A 372 14.51 22.03 15.20
N GLN A 373 13.37 22.26 14.54
CA GLN A 373 12.76 23.58 14.42
C GLN A 373 12.30 24.10 15.79
N SER A 374 11.49 23.34 16.51
CA SER A 374 11.04 23.69 17.87
C SER A 374 12.20 23.83 18.86
N PHE A 375 13.16 22.91 18.81
CA PHE A 375 14.34 22.92 19.67
C PHE A 375 15.16 24.19 19.47
N ARG A 376 15.40 24.59 18.21
CA ARG A 376 16.12 25.83 17.92
C ARG A 376 15.38 27.05 18.45
N GLN A 377 14.07 27.14 18.21
CA GLN A 377 13.24 28.25 18.69
C GLN A 377 13.25 28.32 20.22
N ALA A 378 13.17 27.17 20.90
CA ALA A 378 13.25 27.08 22.35
C ALA A 378 14.62 27.54 22.88
N MET A 379 15.72 27.11 22.24
CA MET A 379 17.07 27.57 22.59
C MET A 379 17.25 29.07 22.37
N ASP A 380 16.63 29.65 21.33
CA ASP A 380 16.66 31.09 21.05
C ASP A 380 15.89 31.93 22.07
N GLN A 381 14.83 31.37 22.65
CA GLN A 381 13.93 32.04 23.58
C GLN A 381 14.05 31.51 25.01
N MET A 382 15.18 30.87 25.34
CA MET A 382 15.40 30.12 26.58
C MET A 382 15.02 30.87 27.86
N HIS A 383 15.31 32.17 27.93
CA HIS A 383 15.01 33.03 29.10
C HIS A 383 13.52 33.38 29.24
N LYS A 384 12.71 33.15 28.21
CA LYS A 384 11.25 33.38 28.19
C LYS A 384 10.44 32.12 28.38
N LEU A 385 11.08 30.95 28.37
CA LEU A 385 10.39 29.67 28.52
C LEU A 385 9.79 29.56 29.93
N PRO A 386 8.58 29.01 30.07
CA PRO A 386 7.88 28.89 31.36
C PRO A 386 8.38 27.71 32.21
N TYR A 387 9.52 27.11 31.87
CA TYR A 387 10.03 25.90 32.50
C TYR A 387 11.25 26.17 33.39
N ASP A 388 11.28 25.47 34.52
CA ASP A 388 12.43 25.43 35.42
C ASP A 388 13.53 24.47 34.94
N ASP A 389 14.63 24.44 35.70
CA ASP A 389 15.80 23.60 35.44
C ASP A 389 15.65 22.15 35.92
N GLU A 390 14.54 21.82 36.60
CA GLU A 390 14.37 20.51 37.21
C GLU A 390 14.18 19.43 36.15
N SER A 391 14.81 18.28 36.30
CA SER A 391 14.71 17.20 35.31
C SER A 391 13.29 16.66 35.17
N SER A 392 12.56 16.54 36.28
CA SER A 392 11.22 15.97 36.32
C SER A 392 10.15 17.03 36.07
N PHE A 393 9.17 16.73 35.21
CA PHE A 393 8.03 17.61 34.96
C PHE A 393 6.78 16.85 34.53
N PHE A 394 5.66 17.58 34.48
CA PHE A 394 4.37 17.11 34.00
C PHE A 394 4.14 17.67 32.58
N PRO A 395 4.17 16.82 31.53
CA PRO A 395 3.82 17.24 30.19
C PRO A 395 2.41 17.84 30.14
N PRO A 396 2.13 18.82 29.27
CA PRO A 396 0.79 19.36 29.11
C PRO A 396 -0.22 18.28 28.73
N SER A 397 -1.22 18.06 29.58
CA SER A 397 -2.24 16.99 29.41
C SER A 397 -3.27 17.26 28.31
N ALA A 398 -3.26 18.43 27.66
CA ALA A 398 -4.39 18.94 26.89
C ALA A 398 -4.25 18.84 25.35
N ALA A 399 -3.12 18.35 24.84
CA ALA A 399 -2.89 18.31 23.40
C ALA A 399 -3.16 16.91 22.84
N GLU A 400 -4.22 16.81 22.02
CA GLU A 400 -4.56 15.57 21.31
C GLU A 400 -3.43 15.16 20.37
N LEU A 401 -3.11 13.86 20.35
CA LEU A 401 -2.21 13.31 19.34
C LEU A 401 -2.85 13.47 17.96
N PHE A 402 -2.02 13.81 16.98
CA PHE A 402 -2.46 13.80 15.59
C PHE A 402 -2.94 12.37 15.23
N PRO A 403 -4.11 12.22 14.58
CA PRO A 403 -4.64 10.90 14.27
C PRO A 403 -3.67 10.09 13.39
N PRO A 404 -3.66 8.76 13.51
CA PRO A 404 -2.88 7.91 12.61
C PRO A 404 -3.22 8.15 11.15
N LEU A 405 -2.29 7.85 10.24
CA LEU A 405 -2.41 8.13 8.80
C LEU A 405 -3.74 7.63 8.20
N GLU A 406 -4.16 6.42 8.56
CA GLU A 406 -5.37 5.77 8.04
C GLU A 406 -6.67 6.44 8.52
N ARG A 407 -6.60 7.20 9.62
CA ARG A 407 -7.70 8.03 10.13
C ARG A 407 -7.62 9.46 9.62
N ALA A 408 -6.41 9.98 9.46
CA ALA A 408 -6.17 11.32 8.92
C ALA A 408 -6.50 11.40 7.42
N ALA A 409 -6.40 10.29 6.68
CA ALA A 409 -6.55 10.26 5.24
C ALA A 409 -7.21 8.97 4.72
N SER A 410 -8.07 9.10 3.69
CA SER A 410 -8.64 7.96 2.98
C SER A 410 -7.67 7.44 1.92
N LEU A 411 -6.88 6.40 2.26
CA LEU A 411 -6.01 5.73 1.30
C LEU A 411 -6.86 4.82 0.40
N ASN A 412 -7.25 5.30 -0.78
CA ASN A 412 -8.09 4.55 -1.70
C ASN A 412 -7.25 3.50 -2.43
N ILE A 413 -7.69 2.23 -2.46
CA ILE A 413 -6.97 1.14 -3.11
C ILE A 413 -7.80 0.61 -4.27
N SER A 414 -7.24 0.66 -5.48
CA SER A 414 -7.83 0.10 -6.69
C SER A 414 -7.71 -1.42 -6.72
N TRP A 415 -8.63 -2.09 -7.41
CA TRP A 415 -8.61 -3.56 -7.52
C TRP A 415 -7.37 -4.09 -8.24
N ALA A 416 -6.88 -3.38 -9.25
CA ALA A 416 -5.66 -3.75 -9.95
C ALA A 416 -4.45 -3.74 -9.00
N PHE A 417 -4.38 -2.72 -8.13
CA PHE A 417 -3.33 -2.60 -7.11
C PHE A 417 -3.49 -3.60 -5.96
N LEU A 418 -4.71 -4.03 -5.63
CA LEU A 418 -4.99 -4.97 -4.55
C LEU A 418 -4.76 -6.44 -4.93
N LEU A 419 -5.20 -6.85 -6.11
CA LEU A 419 -5.28 -8.27 -6.49
C LEU A 419 -3.90 -8.93 -6.55
N ALA A 420 -2.92 -8.27 -7.16
CA ALA A 420 -1.57 -8.83 -7.29
C ALA A 420 -0.89 -9.09 -5.93
N PRO A 421 -0.85 -8.13 -4.98
CA PRO A 421 -0.34 -8.37 -3.63
C PRO A 421 -1.10 -9.45 -2.86
N LEU A 422 -2.43 -9.50 -2.92
CA LEU A 422 -3.22 -10.51 -2.20
C LEU A 422 -2.99 -11.92 -2.71
N ILE A 423 -2.95 -12.09 -4.04
CA ILE A 423 -2.62 -13.38 -4.67
C ILE A 423 -1.18 -13.78 -4.30
N GLY A 424 -0.26 -12.81 -4.34
CA GLY A 424 1.13 -13.00 -3.94
C GLY A 424 1.31 -13.38 -2.47
N GLU A 425 0.46 -12.91 -1.56
CA GLU A 425 0.62 -13.17 -0.13
C GLU A 425 -0.15 -14.40 0.36
N TYR A 426 -1.43 -14.52 -0.01
CA TYR A 426 -2.35 -15.51 0.55
C TYR A 426 -2.63 -16.71 -0.36
N CYS A 427 -2.37 -16.62 -1.67
CA CYS A 427 -2.65 -17.75 -2.57
C CYS A 427 -1.48 -18.74 -2.67
N PRO A 428 -1.78 -20.05 -2.80
CA PRO A 428 -0.77 -21.09 -3.04
C PRO A 428 -0.02 -20.86 -4.36
N PRO A 429 1.21 -21.40 -4.50
CA PRO A 429 2.10 -21.13 -5.64
C PRO A 429 1.49 -21.46 -7.02
N THR A 430 0.56 -22.40 -7.08
CA THR A 430 -0.15 -22.78 -8.31
C THR A 430 -1.02 -21.66 -8.87
N LEU A 431 -1.73 -20.92 -8.00
CA LEU A 431 -2.56 -19.78 -8.42
C LEU A 431 -1.72 -18.57 -8.81
N ARG A 432 -0.57 -18.34 -8.16
CA ARG A 432 0.36 -17.24 -8.51
C ARG A 432 0.85 -17.32 -9.96
N ARG A 433 1.08 -18.54 -10.44
CA ARG A 433 1.49 -18.83 -11.83
C ARG A 433 0.37 -18.60 -12.83
N ILE A 434 -0.88 -18.89 -12.45
CA ILE A 434 -2.06 -18.73 -13.32
C ILE A 434 -2.42 -17.25 -13.49
N PHE A 435 -2.29 -16.43 -12.44
CA PHE A 435 -2.61 -15.00 -12.48
C PHE A 435 -1.45 -14.11 -12.98
N GLY A 436 -0.41 -14.67 -13.58
CA GLY A 436 0.69 -13.88 -14.14
C GLY A 436 1.56 -13.14 -13.12
N THR A 437 1.31 -13.32 -11.81
CA THR A 437 2.17 -12.81 -10.72
C THR A 437 3.44 -13.65 -10.53
N SER A 438 3.95 -14.22 -11.61
CA SER A 438 5.30 -14.74 -11.63
C SER A 438 6.18 -13.50 -11.60
N SER A 439 6.71 -13.14 -10.43
CA SER A 439 7.74 -12.09 -10.38
C SER A 439 8.80 -12.48 -11.40
N ASP A 440 8.95 -11.63 -12.41
CA ASP A 440 9.81 -11.85 -13.55
C ASP A 440 11.15 -12.44 -13.12
N SER A 441 11.66 -13.33 -13.98
CA SER A 441 13.02 -13.83 -14.02
C SER A 441 14.04 -12.77 -13.56
N SER A 442 14.38 -12.74 -12.27
CA SER A 442 15.19 -11.69 -11.65
C SER A 442 16.61 -12.15 -11.31
N GLU A 443 17.23 -13.02 -12.13
CA GLU A 443 18.66 -13.32 -11.94
C GLU A 443 19.55 -12.10 -12.24
N GLU A 444 19.04 -11.10 -12.96
CA GLU A 444 19.78 -9.89 -13.36
C GLU A 444 19.73 -8.73 -12.36
N CYS A 445 18.86 -8.79 -11.33
CA CYS A 445 18.70 -7.69 -10.37
C CYS A 445 19.45 -7.97 -9.07
N TRP A 446 20.35 -7.08 -8.66
CA TRP A 446 21.06 -7.22 -7.40
C TRP A 446 20.14 -6.89 -6.21
N ARG A 447 20.03 -7.80 -5.24
CA ARG A 447 19.15 -7.66 -4.06
C ARG A 447 19.88 -7.94 -2.74
N GLY A 448 21.21 -7.76 -2.74
CA GLY A 448 22.07 -8.13 -1.62
C GLY A 448 22.18 -9.64 -1.41
N ALA A 449 22.38 -10.05 -0.17
CA ALA A 449 22.56 -11.45 0.21
C ALA A 449 21.33 -12.31 -0.13
N ARG A 450 21.58 -13.53 -0.65
CA ARG A 450 20.51 -14.50 -0.98
C ARG A 450 19.73 -14.95 0.26
N THR A 451 20.41 -15.01 1.39
CA THR A 451 19.85 -15.33 2.71
C THR A 451 20.19 -14.18 3.64
N ARG A 452 19.19 -13.64 4.34
CA ARG A 452 19.41 -12.63 5.38
C ARG A 452 20.28 -13.19 6.51
N PRO A 453 20.98 -12.32 7.28
CA PRO A 453 21.68 -12.75 8.47
C PRO A 453 20.74 -13.46 9.46
N PRO A 454 21.28 -14.30 10.36
CA PRO A 454 20.48 -14.98 11.37
C PRO A 454 19.60 -13.98 12.15
N MET A 455 18.36 -14.38 12.41
CA MET A 455 17.39 -13.55 13.12
C MET A 455 17.98 -13.00 14.41
N PRO A 456 17.88 -11.68 14.66
CA PRO A 456 18.36 -11.08 15.89
C PRO A 456 17.61 -11.66 17.08
N GLY A 457 18.31 -11.88 18.19
CA GLY A 457 17.72 -12.26 19.46
C GLY A 457 17.50 -11.03 20.33
N ARG A 458 16.69 -11.15 21.41
CA ARG A 458 16.57 -10.08 22.41
C ARG A 458 17.93 -9.67 23.01
N SER A 459 18.86 -10.62 23.11
CA SER A 459 20.23 -10.40 23.61
C SER A 459 21.23 -9.95 22.53
N ARG A 460 20.86 -10.02 21.25
CA ARG A 460 21.73 -9.66 20.12
C ARG A 460 20.86 -9.00 19.03
N PRO A 461 20.45 -7.73 19.23
CA PRO A 461 19.63 -6.99 18.27
C PRO A 461 20.42 -6.73 16.98
N ILE A 462 19.74 -6.19 15.96
CA ILE A 462 20.43 -5.74 14.74
C ILE A 462 21.47 -4.68 15.10
N GLU A 463 22.63 -4.77 14.44
CA GLU A 463 23.67 -3.76 14.49
C GLU A 463 23.56 -2.91 13.22
N THR A 464 23.66 -1.59 13.37
CA THR A 464 23.66 -0.66 12.24
C THR A 464 25.09 -0.22 11.95
N SER A 465 25.58 -0.62 10.79
CA SER A 465 26.79 -0.06 10.18
C SER A 465 26.42 1.16 9.34
N LEU A 466 27.34 2.12 9.25
CA LEU A 466 27.13 3.32 8.46
C LEU A 466 28.39 3.89 7.83
N VAL A 467 28.18 4.58 6.71
CA VAL A 467 29.13 5.44 6.00
C VAL A 467 28.50 6.83 5.86
N HIS A 468 29.23 7.87 6.25
CA HIS A 468 28.80 9.27 6.12
C HIS A 468 29.69 9.99 5.10
N ARG A 469 29.06 10.74 4.19
CA ARG A 469 29.71 11.58 3.21
C ARG A 469 28.99 12.92 3.06
N GLN A 470 29.75 13.91 2.62
CA GLN A 470 29.25 15.27 2.42
C GLN A 470 29.57 15.75 1.01
N VAL A 471 28.61 16.46 0.42
CA VAL A 471 28.78 17.15 -0.86
C VAL A 471 28.55 18.64 -0.64
N ILE A 472 29.59 19.44 -0.86
CA ILE A 472 29.56 20.88 -0.63
C ILE A 472 28.53 21.57 -1.52
N ARG A 473 28.02 22.71 -1.03
CA ARG A 473 27.02 23.54 -1.73
C ARG A 473 27.35 23.83 -3.19
N ALA A 474 28.59 24.18 -3.50
CA ALA A 474 28.99 24.53 -4.88
C ALA A 474 28.69 23.40 -5.88
N ASN A 475 28.94 22.14 -5.47
CA ASN A 475 28.67 20.99 -6.32
C ASN A 475 27.17 20.68 -6.38
N VAL A 476 26.47 20.79 -5.24
CA VAL A 476 25.01 20.60 -5.19
C VAL A 476 24.31 21.62 -6.10
N ASP A 477 24.67 22.90 -6.02
CA ASP A 477 24.09 23.97 -6.85
C ASP A 477 24.36 23.73 -8.34
N LYS A 478 25.57 23.28 -8.69
CA LYS A 478 25.93 22.91 -10.06
C LYS A 478 25.08 21.75 -10.56
N VAL A 479 24.97 20.65 -9.80
CA VAL A 479 24.13 19.50 -10.14
C VAL A 479 22.66 19.88 -10.28
N LEU A 480 22.13 20.70 -9.35
CA LEU A 480 20.77 21.21 -9.43
C LEU A 480 20.53 22.05 -10.70
N SER A 481 21.54 22.81 -11.16
CA SER A 481 21.45 23.56 -12.41
C SER A 481 21.40 22.65 -13.64
N LEU A 482 22.12 21.52 -13.60
CA LEU A 482 22.11 20.50 -14.66
C LEU A 482 20.81 19.69 -14.66
N CYS A 483 20.21 19.39 -13.52
CA CYS A 483 18.93 18.68 -13.48
C CYS A 483 17.78 19.45 -14.14
N ARG A 484 17.79 20.80 -14.11
CA ARG A 484 16.71 21.65 -14.61
C ARG A 484 16.38 21.45 -16.10
N PRO A 485 17.34 21.53 -17.04
CA PRO A 485 17.06 21.31 -18.47
C PRO A 485 16.62 19.88 -18.78
N HIS A 486 16.98 18.89 -17.95
CA HIS A 486 16.56 17.49 -18.09
C HIS A 486 15.25 17.16 -17.36
N GLU A 487 14.55 18.16 -16.79
CA GLU A 487 13.32 17.97 -16.01
C GLU A 487 13.44 16.97 -14.84
N ALA A 488 14.67 16.75 -14.37
CA ALA A 488 14.97 15.86 -13.25
C ALA A 488 15.05 16.62 -11.92
N LYS A 489 14.94 15.90 -10.80
CA LYS A 489 15.27 16.40 -9.47
C LYS A 489 16.40 15.57 -8.86
N LEU A 490 17.05 16.14 -7.84
CA LEU A 490 18.18 15.53 -7.16
C LEU A 490 17.91 14.09 -6.68
N THR A 491 16.73 13.82 -6.11
CA THR A 491 16.38 12.46 -5.65
C THR A 491 16.35 11.45 -6.80
N GLY A 492 15.69 11.78 -7.93
CA GLY A 492 15.64 10.90 -9.10
C GLY A 492 17.02 10.66 -9.70
N LEU A 493 17.85 11.71 -9.76
CA LEU A 493 19.24 11.59 -10.19
C LEU A 493 20.07 10.71 -9.24
N LEU A 494 19.94 10.89 -7.92
CA LEU A 494 20.68 10.11 -6.92
C LEU A 494 20.32 8.62 -6.97
N ILE A 495 19.08 8.26 -7.30
CA ILE A 495 18.69 6.86 -7.50
C ILE A 495 19.45 6.25 -8.70
N VAL A 496 19.59 6.99 -9.80
CA VAL A 496 20.39 6.57 -10.95
C VAL A 496 21.88 6.50 -10.61
N LEU A 497 22.44 7.52 -9.95
CA LEU A 497 23.85 7.54 -9.55
C LEU A 497 24.20 6.44 -8.55
N THR A 498 23.30 6.13 -7.62
CA THR A 498 23.47 5.02 -6.66
C THR A 498 23.49 3.69 -7.40
N SER A 499 22.61 3.50 -8.38
CA SER A 499 22.57 2.30 -9.22
C SER A 499 23.87 2.15 -10.05
N ARG A 500 24.40 3.26 -10.62
CA ARG A 500 25.71 3.27 -11.29
C ARG A 500 26.85 2.91 -10.35
N ALA A 501 26.87 3.51 -9.16
CA ALA A 501 27.89 3.25 -8.15
C ALA A 501 27.89 1.79 -7.69
N LEU A 502 26.71 1.20 -7.51
CA LEU A 502 26.56 -0.23 -7.22
C LEU A 502 27.07 -1.10 -8.36
N ALA A 503 26.67 -0.83 -9.61
CA ALA A 503 27.15 -1.57 -10.77
C ALA A 503 28.68 -1.58 -10.85
N TYR A 504 29.31 -0.41 -10.65
CA TYR A 504 30.76 -0.27 -10.64
C TYR A 504 31.42 -1.05 -9.51
N ALA A 505 30.91 -0.92 -8.27
CA ALA A 505 31.48 -1.59 -7.10
C ALA A 505 31.33 -3.12 -7.18
N LEU A 506 30.23 -3.62 -7.75
CA LEU A 506 29.99 -5.05 -7.99
C LEU A 506 30.89 -5.56 -9.12
N GLN A 507 31.04 -4.81 -10.21
CA GLN A 507 31.93 -5.17 -11.32
C GLN A 507 33.39 -5.29 -10.88
N ALA A 508 33.86 -4.38 -10.02
CA ALA A 508 35.20 -4.46 -9.41
C ALA A 508 35.42 -5.76 -8.61
N ARG A 509 34.33 -6.39 -8.15
CA ARG A 509 34.30 -7.67 -7.42
C ARG A 509 34.00 -8.87 -8.33
N LYS A 510 33.98 -8.67 -9.64
CA LYS A 510 33.67 -9.68 -10.68
C LYS A 510 32.23 -10.18 -10.65
N GLU A 511 31.32 -9.39 -10.08
CA GLU A 511 29.88 -9.62 -10.13
C GLU A 511 29.27 -8.67 -11.17
N LYS A 512 28.43 -9.20 -12.07
CA LYS A 512 27.83 -8.41 -13.14
C LYS A 512 26.33 -8.28 -12.90
N PHE A 513 25.90 -7.07 -12.53
CA PHE A 513 24.51 -6.69 -12.39
C PHE A 513 24.28 -5.35 -13.09
N THR A 514 23.23 -5.28 -13.89
CA THR A 514 22.84 -4.09 -14.65
C THR A 514 21.48 -3.53 -14.22
N SER A 515 20.69 -4.33 -13.47
CA SER A 515 19.35 -3.97 -13.01
C SER A 515 19.32 -3.73 -11.51
N PHE A 516 18.79 -2.59 -11.08
CA PHE A 516 18.68 -2.22 -9.68
C PHE A 516 17.29 -1.68 -9.38
N LYS A 517 16.71 -2.07 -8.26
CA LYS A 517 15.38 -1.64 -7.83
C LYS A 517 15.51 -0.78 -6.57
N ALA A 518 15.05 0.46 -6.63
CA ALA A 518 15.12 1.41 -5.52
C ALA A 518 13.74 1.57 -4.88
N GLU A 519 13.65 1.40 -3.58
CA GLU A 519 12.47 1.81 -2.80
C GLU A 519 12.67 3.25 -2.31
N THR A 520 11.73 4.15 -2.57
CA THR A 520 11.84 5.56 -2.20
C THR A 520 10.72 5.97 -1.24
N ALA A 521 11.09 6.49 -0.08
CA ALA A 521 10.13 6.98 0.91
C ALA A 521 9.47 8.30 0.45
N LEU A 522 8.17 8.43 0.74
CA LEU A 522 7.32 9.57 0.38
C LEU A 522 6.69 10.19 1.63
N ASP A 523 6.68 11.52 1.70
CA ASP A 523 5.93 12.27 2.72
C ASP A 523 4.52 12.60 2.20
N LEU A 524 3.49 12.01 2.81
CA LEU A 524 2.09 12.21 2.41
C LEU A 524 1.47 13.48 3.02
N ARG A 525 2.19 14.26 3.83
CA ARG A 525 1.67 15.52 4.41
C ARG A 525 1.21 16.52 3.36
N LYS A 526 1.71 16.45 2.12
CA LYS A 526 1.22 17.28 1.01
C LYS A 526 -0.26 17.05 0.70
N CYS A 527 -0.76 15.84 0.96
CA CYS A 527 -2.15 15.45 0.78
C CYS A 527 -2.98 15.58 2.07
N ILE A 528 -2.35 15.92 3.19
CA ILE A 528 -2.97 15.99 4.54
C ILE A 528 -2.54 17.32 5.17
N PRO A 529 -3.14 18.46 4.77
CA PRO A 529 -2.69 19.79 5.21
C PRO A 529 -2.63 19.96 6.73
N GLU A 530 -3.52 19.30 7.47
CA GLU A 530 -3.58 19.30 8.92
C GLU A 530 -2.35 18.65 9.57
N ALA A 531 -1.68 17.73 8.87
CA ALA A 531 -0.49 17.02 9.34
C ALA A 531 0.81 17.82 9.11
N LYS A 532 0.76 18.96 8.42
CA LYS A 532 1.95 19.70 7.94
C LYS A 532 2.94 20.07 9.05
N ALA A 533 2.42 20.48 10.20
CA ALA A 533 3.22 20.88 11.37
C ALA A 533 3.22 19.82 12.48
N SER A 534 2.64 18.65 12.22
CA SER A 534 2.43 17.62 13.22
C SER A 534 3.49 16.51 13.09
N MET A 535 4.14 16.19 14.21
CA MET A 535 4.93 14.97 14.31
C MET A 535 4.01 13.74 14.27
N GLY A 536 4.45 12.69 13.58
CA GLY A 536 3.70 11.45 13.36
C GLY A 536 4.29 10.66 12.19
N ASN A 537 3.78 9.46 11.93
CA ASN A 537 4.24 8.62 10.83
C ASN A 537 3.33 8.74 9.59
N MET A 538 3.66 9.68 8.70
CA MET A 538 2.89 9.96 7.47
C MET A 538 3.62 9.46 6.21
N ALA A 539 4.51 8.49 6.38
CA ALA A 539 5.35 7.99 5.31
C ALA A 539 4.67 6.85 4.52
N SER A 540 4.84 6.89 3.20
CA SER A 540 4.60 5.78 2.28
C SER A 540 5.88 5.50 1.49
N ALA A 541 5.87 4.56 0.56
CA ALA A 541 6.99 4.28 -0.32
C ALA A 541 6.52 3.90 -1.72
N VAL A 542 7.37 4.10 -2.72
CA VAL A 542 7.19 3.56 -4.08
C VAL A 542 8.49 2.93 -4.56
N GLU A 543 8.41 2.08 -5.57
CA GLU A 543 9.55 1.38 -6.12
C GLU A 543 9.79 1.75 -7.58
N ASP A 544 11.05 1.96 -7.94
CA ASP A 544 11.49 2.25 -9.30
C ASP A 544 12.62 1.29 -9.70
N THR A 545 12.66 0.87 -10.96
CA THR A 545 13.73 0.01 -11.49
C THR A 545 14.62 0.82 -12.44
N VAL A 546 15.92 0.75 -12.21
CA VAL A 546 16.98 1.40 -12.99
C VAL A 546 17.78 0.34 -13.73
N GLN A 547 17.98 0.56 -15.03
CA GLN A 547 18.92 -0.21 -15.85
C GLN A 547 20.16 0.64 -16.11
N ILE A 548 21.34 0.07 -15.87
CA ILE A 548 22.64 0.73 -16.08
C ILE A 548 23.30 0.14 -17.34
N ASP A 549 23.71 1.03 -18.24
CA ASP A 549 24.45 0.67 -19.44
C ASP A 549 25.95 0.44 -19.10
N GLU A 550 26.59 -0.54 -19.75
CA GLU A 550 28.02 -0.78 -19.55
C GLU A 550 28.87 0.38 -20.14
N GLY A 551 29.94 0.77 -19.44
CA GLY A 551 30.96 1.69 -19.97
C GLY A 551 30.74 3.19 -19.70
N GLY A 552 29.83 3.56 -18.79
CA GLY A 552 29.61 4.96 -18.40
C GLY A 552 30.85 5.65 -17.81
N GLN A 553 31.11 6.89 -18.23
CA GLN A 553 32.18 7.73 -17.68
C GLN A 553 31.69 8.52 -16.46
N VAL A 554 32.56 8.70 -15.46
CA VAL A 554 32.24 9.49 -14.25
C VAL A 554 31.87 10.92 -14.63
N GLY A 555 30.78 11.42 -14.07
CA GLY A 555 30.27 12.78 -14.29
C GLY A 555 29.51 12.95 -15.61
N ASN A 556 29.45 11.92 -16.46
CA ASN A 556 28.77 11.98 -17.75
C ASN A 556 27.69 10.91 -17.83
N LEU A 557 26.43 11.36 -17.76
CA LEU A 557 25.25 10.51 -17.87
C LEU A 557 24.80 10.42 -19.32
N SER A 558 24.36 9.24 -19.74
CA SER A 558 23.74 9.05 -21.04
C SER A 558 22.36 9.73 -21.09
N ASP A 559 21.84 9.99 -22.30
CA ASP A 559 20.48 10.52 -22.48
C ASP A 559 19.44 9.60 -21.83
N ARG A 560 19.67 8.27 -21.87
CA ARG A 560 18.79 7.27 -21.25
C ARG A 560 18.80 7.36 -19.72
N GLU A 561 19.96 7.61 -19.11
CA GLU A 561 20.09 7.77 -17.67
C GLU A 561 19.41 9.06 -17.19
N TRP A 562 19.54 10.15 -17.96
CA TRP A 562 18.80 11.38 -17.71
C TRP A 562 17.28 11.19 -17.83
N GLU A 563 16.83 10.50 -18.88
CA GLU A 563 15.42 10.17 -19.08
C GLU A 563 14.89 9.29 -17.93
N THR A 564 15.70 8.35 -17.43
CA THR A 564 15.36 7.53 -16.26
C THR A 564 15.22 8.40 -15.00
N ALA A 565 16.15 9.33 -14.76
CA ALA A 565 16.09 10.27 -13.64
C ALA A 565 14.85 11.19 -13.72
N LYS A 566 14.46 11.61 -14.93
CA LYS A 566 13.23 12.37 -15.20
C LYS A 566 11.98 11.54 -14.91
N ASN A 567 11.90 10.30 -15.39
CA ASN A 567 10.76 9.42 -15.17
C ASN A 567 10.55 9.10 -13.68
N ILE A 568 11.62 8.80 -12.96
CA ILE A 568 11.58 8.61 -11.50
C ILE A 568 11.09 9.88 -10.82
N THR A 569 11.63 11.05 -11.22
CA THR A 569 11.19 12.35 -10.67
C THR A 569 9.69 12.56 -10.84
N LEU A 570 9.15 12.28 -12.02
CA LEU A 570 7.73 12.41 -12.33
C LEU A 570 6.89 11.42 -11.51
N HIS A 571 7.32 10.17 -11.40
CA HIS A 571 6.65 9.14 -10.61
C HIS A 571 6.59 9.52 -9.13
N LEU A 572 7.70 9.94 -8.52
CA LEU A 572 7.75 10.41 -7.13
C LEU A 572 6.85 11.64 -6.90
N GLN A 573 6.79 12.55 -7.87
CA GLN A 573 5.90 13.72 -7.79
C GLN A 573 4.42 13.32 -7.84
N GLN A 574 4.05 12.41 -8.74
CA GLN A 574 2.68 11.90 -8.85
C GLN A 574 2.27 11.13 -7.59
N ALA A 575 3.12 10.20 -7.14
CA ALA A 575 2.86 9.36 -5.98
C ALA A 575 2.79 10.16 -4.67
N SER A 576 3.64 11.18 -4.47
CA SER A 576 3.55 12.06 -3.29
C SER A 576 2.40 13.08 -3.35
N GLY A 577 1.72 13.20 -4.50
CA GLY A 577 0.60 14.11 -4.73
C GLY A 577 -0.78 13.47 -4.62
N THR A 578 -0.86 12.17 -4.31
CA THR A 578 -2.12 11.42 -4.24
C THR A 578 -2.19 10.51 -3.01
N LEU A 579 -3.40 10.20 -2.54
CA LEU A 579 -3.66 9.20 -1.50
C LEU A 579 -4.13 7.85 -2.07
N SER A 580 -4.34 7.79 -3.39
CA SER A 580 -4.73 6.55 -4.08
C SER A 580 -3.53 5.64 -4.31
N ASP A 581 -3.75 4.33 -4.19
CA ASP A 581 -2.77 3.27 -4.49
C ASP A 581 -1.43 3.45 -3.77
N GLN A 582 -1.50 3.89 -2.52
CA GLN A 582 -0.36 3.98 -1.61
C GLN A 582 -0.07 2.61 -1.00
N PRO A 583 1.16 2.06 -1.09
CA PRO A 583 1.50 0.77 -0.49
C PRO A 583 1.22 0.66 1.01
N VAL A 584 1.39 1.75 1.77
CA VAL A 584 1.03 1.79 3.20
C VAL A 584 -0.46 1.50 3.42
N GLY A 585 -1.32 1.84 2.46
CA GLY A 585 -2.75 1.52 2.48
C GLY A 585 -3.05 0.03 2.36
N LEU A 586 -2.14 -0.79 1.84
CA LEU A 586 -2.31 -2.24 1.75
C LEU A 586 -2.25 -2.94 3.11
N LEU A 587 -1.69 -2.29 4.14
CA LEU A 587 -1.61 -2.84 5.49
C LEU A 587 -3.00 -3.18 6.07
N ARG A 588 -4.07 -2.54 5.57
CA ARG A 588 -5.46 -2.86 5.96
C ARG A 588 -5.91 -4.27 5.64
N TYR A 589 -5.23 -4.93 4.70
CA TYR A 589 -5.52 -6.29 4.28
C TYR A 589 -4.58 -7.32 4.92
N LEU A 590 -3.70 -6.87 5.82
CA LEU A 590 -2.82 -7.74 6.59
C LEU A 590 -3.50 -8.14 7.89
N SER A 591 -3.58 -9.46 8.14
CA SER A 591 -4.24 -10.01 9.33
C SER A 591 -3.26 -10.39 10.45
N ASP A 592 -2.03 -10.77 10.10
CA ASP A 592 -0.98 -11.15 11.05
C ASP A 592 0.30 -10.34 10.76
N PHE A 593 0.42 -9.18 11.43
CA PHE A 593 1.58 -8.31 11.29
C PHE A 593 2.87 -8.98 11.77
N LYS A 594 2.81 -9.77 12.85
CA LYS A 594 3.99 -10.43 13.44
C LYS A 594 4.49 -11.54 12.54
N GLY A 595 3.61 -12.45 12.11
CA GLY A 595 3.95 -13.53 11.18
C GLY A 595 4.44 -13.01 9.84
N TRP A 596 3.82 -11.95 9.31
CA TRP A 596 4.29 -11.29 8.08
C TRP A 596 5.69 -10.68 8.23
N THR A 597 5.94 -9.98 9.35
CA THR A 597 7.25 -9.36 9.64
C THR A 597 8.34 -10.43 9.77
N LEU A 598 8.05 -11.52 10.50
CA LEU A 598 8.97 -12.66 10.63
C LEU A 598 9.23 -13.35 9.29
N LYS A 599 8.19 -13.55 8.47
CA LYS A 599 8.33 -14.09 7.12
C LYS A 599 9.25 -13.21 6.27
N LYS A 600 9.01 -11.90 6.23
CA LYS A 600 9.84 -10.93 5.49
C LYS A 600 11.30 -10.92 5.96
N ALA A 601 11.53 -11.03 7.27
CA ALA A 601 12.86 -11.10 7.86
C ALA A 601 13.66 -12.38 7.51
N THR A 602 13.03 -13.38 6.88
CA THR A 602 13.71 -14.59 6.38
C THR A 602 13.87 -14.60 4.86
N GLN A 603 13.14 -13.76 4.13
CA GLN A 603 13.14 -13.73 2.67
C GLN A 603 14.24 -12.83 2.12
N GLN A 604 14.73 -13.11 0.92
CA GLN A 604 15.60 -12.17 0.22
C GLN A 604 14.90 -10.80 0.07
N PRO A 605 15.62 -9.67 0.16
CA PRO A 605 15.04 -8.36 -0.11
C PRO A 605 14.32 -8.27 -1.46
N ASP A 606 13.23 -7.49 -1.50
CA ASP A 606 12.44 -7.27 -2.71
C ASP A 606 13.08 -6.21 -3.64
N CYS A 607 13.99 -5.39 -3.10
CA CYS A 607 14.67 -4.29 -3.78
C CYS A 607 16.19 -4.31 -3.51
N SER A 608 16.93 -3.48 -4.25
CA SER A 608 18.39 -3.33 -4.16
C SER A 608 18.82 -2.39 -3.04
N PHE A 609 18.12 -1.27 -2.87
CA PHE A 609 18.41 -0.26 -1.85
C PHE A 609 17.18 0.60 -1.60
N SER A 610 17.14 1.28 -0.46
CA SER A 610 16.14 2.31 -0.19
C SER A 610 16.75 3.72 -0.22
N VAL A 611 15.93 4.72 -0.56
CA VAL A 611 16.31 6.13 -0.53
C VAL A 611 15.29 6.90 0.31
N SER A 612 15.79 7.68 1.27
CA SER A 612 14.96 8.57 2.08
C SER A 612 15.58 9.95 2.14
N ASN A 613 14.87 10.92 1.59
CA ASN A 613 15.31 12.31 1.50
C ASN A 613 14.35 13.21 2.27
N VAL A 614 14.78 13.67 3.45
CA VAL A 614 13.98 14.60 4.26
C VAL A 614 14.04 16.05 3.74
N GLY A 615 14.86 16.29 2.71
CA GLY A 615 14.99 17.55 2.01
C GLY A 615 15.86 18.56 2.75
N THR A 616 15.69 19.82 2.36
CA THR A 616 16.41 20.93 2.96
C THR A 616 15.65 21.45 4.16
N PHE A 617 16.32 21.50 5.30
CA PHE A 617 15.82 22.21 6.46
C PHE A 617 15.85 23.70 6.20
N GLU A 618 14.66 24.27 6.09
CA GLU A 618 14.42 25.69 6.01
C GLU A 618 13.85 26.15 7.34
N ASP A 619 14.61 26.98 8.05
CA ASP A 619 14.06 27.77 9.13
C ASP A 619 13.90 29.19 8.64
N SER A 620 12.90 29.90 9.17
CA SER A 620 12.76 31.34 9.00
C SER A 620 14.09 32.02 9.31
N GLU A 621 14.48 32.97 8.46
CA GLU A 621 15.64 33.83 8.68
C GLU A 621 15.59 34.38 10.12
N PRO A 622 16.68 34.27 10.88
CA PRO A 622 16.70 34.73 12.26
C PRO A 622 16.29 36.19 12.33
N HIS A 623 15.22 36.48 13.07
CA HIS A 623 14.77 37.85 13.31
C HIS A 623 15.72 38.51 14.32
N GLY A 624 16.89 38.95 13.84
CA GLY A 624 17.90 39.68 14.61
C GLY A 624 19.31 39.08 14.51
N SER A 625 20.32 39.92 14.74
CA SER A 625 21.75 39.57 14.69
C SER A 625 22.23 38.61 15.79
N ALA A 626 21.36 38.29 16.75
CA ALA A 626 21.62 37.40 17.87
C ALA A 626 20.63 36.25 17.80
N ALA A 627 20.85 35.23 16.98
CA ALA A 627 20.04 34.01 16.95
C ALA A 627 20.96 32.78 16.89
N VAL A 628 20.56 31.68 17.52
CA VAL A 628 21.24 30.37 17.46
C VAL A 628 21.24 29.97 15.99
N LYS A 629 22.44 29.80 15.43
CA LYS A 629 22.59 29.46 14.02
C LYS A 629 22.68 27.94 13.89
N LEU A 630 21.87 27.36 13.01
CA LEU A 630 22.05 25.98 12.57
C LEU A 630 23.00 25.96 11.38
N THR A 631 24.09 25.21 11.47
CA THR A 631 25.15 25.16 10.45
C THR A 631 25.05 23.92 9.57
N ASP A 632 24.75 22.76 10.15
CA ASP A 632 24.72 21.50 9.41
C ASP A 632 23.53 20.64 9.84
N MET A 633 23.06 19.78 8.93
CA MET A 633 21.98 18.83 9.21
C MET A 633 22.17 17.50 8.48
N SER A 634 22.06 16.41 9.23
CA SER A 634 22.08 15.05 8.71
C SER A 634 20.86 14.27 9.17
N PHE A 635 20.53 13.24 8.41
CA PHE A 635 19.41 12.34 8.67
C PHE A 635 19.85 10.92 8.35
N SER A 636 19.42 9.97 9.18
CA SER A 636 19.64 8.55 8.92
C SER A 636 18.60 7.68 9.61
N GLN A 637 18.24 6.60 8.95
CA GLN A 637 17.46 5.51 9.53
C GLN A 637 18.42 4.40 9.95
N SER A 638 18.05 3.60 10.94
CA SER A 638 18.81 2.40 11.28
C SER A 638 18.82 1.41 10.13
N ALA A 639 19.60 0.35 10.30
CA ALA A 639 19.42 -0.82 9.46
C ALA A 639 18.00 -1.41 9.59
N ASP A 640 17.56 -2.14 8.56
CA ASP A 640 16.22 -2.68 8.46
C ASP A 640 16.23 -4.19 8.20
N GLY A 641 15.87 -4.97 9.22
CA GLY A 641 15.81 -6.43 9.16
C GLY A 641 14.75 -6.97 8.18
N THR A 642 13.81 -6.13 7.73
CA THR A 642 12.72 -6.50 6.81
C THR A 642 12.79 -5.82 5.45
N GLY A 643 13.56 -4.74 5.33
CA GLY A 643 13.61 -3.89 4.15
C GLY A 643 14.78 -4.20 3.23
N ALA A 644 15.26 -3.16 2.55
CA ALA A 644 16.34 -3.19 1.58
C ALA A 644 17.70 -3.60 2.21
N PRO A 645 18.66 -4.08 1.38
CA PRO A 645 20.03 -4.37 1.84
C PRO A 645 20.72 -3.20 2.54
N PHE A 646 20.51 -1.98 2.06
CA PHE A 646 21.00 -0.74 2.69
C PHE A 646 20.05 0.44 2.40
N ASN A 647 20.16 1.48 3.20
CA ASN A 647 19.38 2.72 3.09
C ASN A 647 20.31 3.90 2.81
N LEU A 648 20.04 4.68 1.76
CA LEU A 648 20.67 5.97 1.48
C LEU A 648 19.79 7.08 2.04
N ASN A 649 20.30 7.78 3.06
CA ASN A 649 19.57 8.83 3.75
C ASN A 649 20.17 10.20 3.45
N LEU A 650 19.31 11.19 3.16
CA LEU A 650 19.70 12.49 2.64
C LEU A 650 19.06 13.62 3.44
N ALA A 651 19.88 14.61 3.82
CA ALA A 651 19.42 15.87 4.40
C ALA A 651 20.37 17.01 4.02
N SER A 652 19.86 18.24 4.01
CA SER A 652 20.70 19.43 3.92
C SER A 652 20.15 20.55 4.79
N ALA A 653 21.02 21.49 5.20
CA ALA A 653 20.62 22.73 5.84
C ALA A 653 20.74 23.88 4.84
N LYS A 654 19.74 24.77 4.77
CA LYS A 654 19.77 25.91 3.83
C LYS A 654 20.95 26.87 4.07
N SER A 655 21.37 27.00 5.32
CA SER A 655 22.44 27.91 5.75
C SER A 655 23.78 27.59 5.11
N ASP A 656 24.22 26.35 5.19
CA ASP A 656 25.49 25.88 4.61
C ASP A 656 25.32 25.32 3.20
N GLY A 657 24.17 24.70 2.90
CA GLY A 657 23.86 24.12 1.59
C GLY A 657 24.60 22.80 1.31
N THR A 658 25.35 22.27 2.28
CA THR A 658 25.96 20.94 2.19
C THR A 658 24.89 19.85 2.23
N LEU A 659 25.00 18.90 1.31
CA LEU A 659 24.21 17.68 1.31
C LEU A 659 24.92 16.61 2.13
N ASN A 660 24.29 16.18 3.22
CA ASN A 660 24.72 15.03 3.99
C ASN A 660 24.11 13.76 3.42
N MET A 661 24.98 12.79 3.15
CA MET A 661 24.62 11.45 2.71
C MET A 661 25.04 10.45 3.77
N VAL A 662 24.08 9.73 4.34
CA VAL A 662 24.34 8.68 5.32
C VAL A 662 23.80 7.37 4.79
N THR A 663 24.70 6.45 4.50
CA THR A 663 24.35 5.11 4.05
C THR A 663 24.42 4.14 5.22
N THR A 664 23.35 3.41 5.49
CA THR A 664 23.23 2.51 6.65
C THR A 664 22.83 1.10 6.22
N TRP A 665 23.38 0.06 6.84
CA TRP A 665 23.03 -1.32 6.55
C TRP A 665 23.21 -2.23 7.77
N TRP A 666 22.58 -3.40 7.73
CA TRP A 666 22.78 -4.47 8.71
C TRP A 666 23.89 -5.39 8.21
N PRO A 667 24.99 -5.59 8.96
CA PRO A 667 26.06 -6.47 8.54
C PRO A 667 25.58 -7.86 8.10
N GLY A 668 25.99 -8.26 6.89
CA GLY A 668 25.63 -9.51 6.23
C GLY A 668 24.48 -9.39 5.24
N MET A 669 23.83 -8.23 5.12
CA MET A 669 22.75 -8.00 4.15
C MET A 669 23.22 -7.79 2.71
N LEU A 670 24.47 -7.38 2.49
CA LEU A 670 24.94 -6.98 1.16
C LEU A 670 25.41 -8.18 0.33
N GLY A 671 25.75 -9.30 0.99
CA GLY A 671 26.18 -10.52 0.30
C GLY A 671 27.57 -10.46 -0.31
N VAL A 672 28.37 -9.44 0.06
CA VAL A 672 29.73 -9.22 -0.43
C VAL A 672 30.74 -9.33 0.71
N LYS A 673 32.02 -9.59 0.37
CA LYS A 673 33.11 -9.55 1.35
C LYS A 673 33.49 -8.10 1.67
N ASP A 674 33.83 -7.84 2.93
CA ASP A 674 34.18 -6.52 3.44
C ASP A 674 33.13 -5.46 3.07
N GLU A 675 31.94 -5.63 3.65
CA GLU A 675 30.79 -4.75 3.41
C GLU A 675 31.09 -3.28 3.73
N GLY A 676 31.94 -3.01 4.73
CA GLY A 676 32.37 -1.66 5.06
C GLY A 676 33.11 -1.01 3.89
N ARG A 677 34.13 -1.70 3.36
CA ARG A 677 34.87 -1.21 2.19
C ARG A 677 34.00 -1.09 0.95
N PHE A 678 33.07 -2.04 0.73
CA PHE A 678 32.11 -1.95 -0.36
C PHE A 678 31.23 -0.71 -0.26
N MET A 679 30.71 -0.39 0.92
CA MET A 679 29.86 0.78 1.11
C MET A 679 30.65 2.10 1.08
N ASP A 680 31.92 2.09 1.47
CA ASP A 680 32.83 3.21 1.20
C ASP A 680 32.99 3.43 -0.31
N ASP A 681 33.33 2.39 -1.08
CA ASP A 681 33.52 2.49 -2.54
C ASP A 681 32.24 3.00 -3.24
N VAL A 682 31.06 2.50 -2.85
CA VAL A 682 29.76 2.95 -3.39
C VAL A 682 29.50 4.41 -3.03
N SER A 683 29.66 4.79 -1.76
CA SER A 683 29.37 6.16 -1.30
C SER A 683 30.34 7.17 -1.88
N ASP A 684 31.63 6.83 -1.96
CA ASP A 684 32.68 7.63 -2.59
C ASP A 684 32.39 7.85 -4.07
N ARG A 685 31.98 6.79 -4.78
CA ARG A 685 31.64 6.89 -6.20
C ARG A 685 30.46 7.83 -6.44
N ILE A 686 29.41 7.81 -5.62
CA ILE A 686 28.29 8.76 -5.77
C ILE A 686 28.79 10.21 -5.59
N VAL A 687 29.66 10.45 -4.60
CA VAL A 687 30.24 11.77 -4.37
C VAL A 687 31.15 12.21 -5.53
N GLU A 688 31.93 11.30 -6.10
CA GLU A 688 32.76 11.54 -7.28
C GLU A 688 31.92 11.92 -8.51
N GLU A 689 30.83 11.19 -8.77
CA GLU A 689 29.90 11.52 -9.86
C GLU A 689 29.33 12.93 -9.67
N LEU A 690 28.84 13.27 -8.48
CA LEU A 690 28.30 14.60 -8.17
C LEU A 690 29.34 15.74 -8.26
N LYS A 691 30.62 15.44 -8.01
CA LYS A 691 31.73 16.39 -8.12
C LYS A 691 32.15 16.61 -9.59
N ALA A 692 32.06 15.56 -10.40
CA ALA A 692 32.53 15.56 -11.78
C ALA A 692 31.51 16.18 -12.76
N MET A 693 30.21 16.06 -12.47
CA MET A 693 29.13 16.77 -13.18
C MET A 693 29.32 18.27 -13.07
#